data_AF-A0A6P0N5T1-F1
#
_entry.id   AF-A0A6P0N5T1-F1
#
_cell.length_a   1.000
_cell.length_b   1.000
_cell.length_c   1.000
_cell.angle_alpha   90.00
_cell.angle_beta   90.00
_cell.angle_gamma   90.00
#
_symmetry.space_group_name_H-M   'P 1'
#
loop_
_entity.id
_entity.type
_entity.pdbx_description
1 polymer ?
#
loop_
_entity_poly.entity_id
_entity_poly.type
_entity_poly.pdbx_seq_one_letter_code
_entity_poly.pdbx_strand_id
1 'polypeptide(L)'
;MPWVIEIGTQQFQVALSFYDSCAIHGKASYAKLCRNSGVELHYKANFNKNEITRMDKMYTERPEDYDNYALGDLEVYEALKGNMAKFQLIYDSLGISDYFEAPRLTIGATVANIFRSILLHTLNLTQKEKKKIIEYCRYGTAAHFKKLRTTTGIYLAKIDGGRCRNNKPTTSSVTKLLADIDIKGCYGNGLRHQDYPIGRPSIIDYPIDSDINEYLTLRKFLKKHGKDLVPGLWMARVSVKDRTLMKYIQDFLVSWIPPKTPSKLPAGTKYEDTDWFTEDNIGTIKLYHQDIQLAAITHEFLEWLDHTCSKHQRKELLDNLIVITAAIYPKSEECKTFEEFENKVENHKGKNTTSLDVKRGKTTITKKEQECKAWFRLNIGELLIDALLAERGKYPNKKDPVQGPRNELYKLIINTLYGDMVSPFFDIGNVIVGNNITARARAMAYYMEKGLNGYQTITDGCIFDLNRIITPRTNRNLTAQSLTQSYKQEKDSIFKISTLAEGSTVEHTLTEIPDKKKPEYKPFTKWAELILTDNELDNERSLEWIAARVKDHLSNLFPNISVIEKFNFETKNIYTGVSFHGAADYKVWVGDETENSKMRSYRTREIYDAYIGTGDDLQINQHDYKPSEEFMTQLYQDPYNVARAKTYEFKKILKIAEYAKNEESWVHSTARPGDTVSSMRLLKECSLSQFTFLNHDQYLSWDKEKTRLQNKTGQSYESWFINEDGTLNYQLMIETLDQAITSGKMTFAETRKANKKNHLSREYENHPAYKTLQTAQRKLDAHYRRC
;
A
#
# COMPACT_ATOMS: atom_id res chain seq x y z
N MET A 1 29.59 -16.10 -24.46
CA MET A 1 29.63 -17.37 -25.22
C MET A 1 28.99 -18.44 -24.37
N PRO A 2 28.05 -19.27 -24.88
CA PRO A 2 27.49 -20.36 -24.10
C PRO A 2 28.56 -21.45 -23.91
N TRP A 3 28.85 -21.81 -22.67
CA TRP A 3 29.75 -22.91 -22.33
C TRP A 3 29.04 -24.22 -22.72
N VAL A 4 29.62 -25.00 -23.63
CA VAL A 4 29.05 -26.28 -24.08
C VAL A 4 29.99 -27.40 -23.62
N ILE A 5 29.44 -28.46 -23.04
CA ILE A 5 30.17 -29.66 -22.63
C ILE A 5 29.65 -30.87 -23.40
N GLU A 6 30.55 -31.80 -23.74
CA GLU A 6 30.19 -33.08 -24.33
C GLU A 6 30.20 -34.17 -23.25
N ILE A 7 29.07 -34.86 -23.09
CA ILE A 7 28.96 -36.03 -22.22
C ILE A 7 28.50 -37.19 -23.10
N GLY A 8 29.41 -38.12 -23.40
CA GLY A 8 29.18 -39.17 -24.39
C GLY A 8 29.09 -38.59 -25.80
N THR A 9 28.00 -38.89 -26.53
CA THR A 9 27.73 -38.37 -27.88
C THR A 9 26.81 -37.15 -27.89
N GLN A 10 26.45 -36.62 -26.73
CA GLN A 10 25.52 -35.50 -26.61
C GLN A 10 26.24 -34.22 -26.18
N GLN A 11 25.87 -33.12 -26.83
CA GLN A 11 26.30 -31.77 -26.47
C GLN A 11 25.29 -31.12 -25.53
N PHE A 12 25.77 -30.61 -24.41
CA PHE A 12 24.97 -29.92 -23.40
C PHE A 12 25.42 -28.48 -23.29
N GLN A 13 24.48 -27.54 -23.33
CA GLN A 13 24.74 -26.16 -22.96
C GLN A 13 24.75 -26.05 -21.43
N VAL A 14 25.87 -25.60 -20.86
CA VAL A 14 25.98 -25.27 -19.45
C VAL A 14 25.36 -23.90 -19.22
N ALA A 15 24.35 -23.88 -18.36
CA ALA A 15 23.74 -22.67 -17.84
C ALA A 15 23.86 -22.67 -16.32
N LEU A 16 24.43 -21.60 -15.77
CA LEU A 16 24.38 -21.32 -14.33
C LEU A 16 23.19 -20.41 -14.07
N SER A 17 22.33 -20.78 -13.14
CA SER A 17 21.17 -20.00 -12.72
C SER A 17 21.21 -19.79 -11.22
N PHE A 18 20.96 -18.57 -10.79
CA PHE A 18 20.86 -18.20 -9.37
C PHE A 18 19.39 -18.08 -9.01
N TYR A 19 19.00 -18.70 -7.91
CA TYR A 19 17.62 -18.67 -7.41
C TYR A 19 17.60 -18.08 -6.01
N ASP A 20 16.67 -17.15 -5.78
CA ASP A 20 16.43 -16.60 -4.45
C ASP A 20 15.55 -17.56 -3.65
N SER A 21 16.16 -18.31 -2.73
CA SER A 21 15.43 -19.22 -1.84
C SER A 21 14.47 -18.48 -0.89
N CYS A 22 14.70 -17.18 -0.62
CA CYS A 22 13.78 -16.39 0.21
C CYS A 22 12.44 -16.14 -0.52
N ALA A 23 12.44 -16.06 -1.85
CA ALA A 23 11.23 -15.85 -2.65
C ALA A 23 10.19 -16.98 -2.48
N ILE A 24 10.64 -18.18 -2.09
CA ILE A 24 9.80 -19.37 -1.87
C ILE A 24 8.73 -19.12 -0.82
N HIS A 25 9.05 -18.41 0.27
CA HIS A 25 8.11 -17.98 1.32
C HIS A 25 7.99 -16.44 1.41
N GLY A 26 8.42 -15.71 0.36
CA GLY A 26 8.31 -14.26 0.24
C GLY A 26 9.27 -13.48 1.15
N LYS A 27 8.75 -12.75 2.13
CA LYS A 27 9.57 -11.94 3.06
C LYS A 27 10.11 -12.74 4.26
N ALA A 28 9.94 -14.06 4.26
CA ALA A 28 10.43 -14.91 5.33
C ALA A 28 11.97 -14.95 5.32
N SER A 29 12.60 -15.00 6.49
CA SER A 29 14.03 -15.28 6.58
C SER A 29 14.30 -16.74 6.22
N TYR A 30 15.55 -17.04 5.85
CA TYR A 30 15.96 -18.42 5.58
C TYR A 30 15.68 -19.38 6.75
N ALA A 31 16.00 -18.98 7.98
CA ALA A 31 15.66 -19.76 9.18
C ALA A 31 14.15 -20.04 9.32
N LYS A 32 13.31 -19.10 8.89
CA LYS A 32 11.86 -19.28 8.90
C LYS A 32 11.39 -20.23 7.80
N LEU A 33 11.98 -20.18 6.61
CA LEU A 33 11.76 -21.17 5.55
C LEU A 33 12.12 -22.57 6.05
N CYS A 34 13.33 -22.79 6.57
CA CYS A 34 13.76 -24.09 7.09
C CYS A 34 12.78 -24.61 8.16
N ARG A 35 12.43 -23.79 9.15
CA ARG A 35 11.47 -24.15 10.18
C ARG A 35 10.11 -24.55 9.60
N ASN A 36 9.59 -23.79 8.64
CA ASN A 36 8.32 -24.10 7.97
C ASN A 36 8.39 -25.37 7.14
N SER A 37 9.55 -25.68 6.59
CA SER A 37 9.84 -26.93 5.89
C SER A 37 10.11 -28.12 6.82
N GLY A 38 10.26 -27.89 8.13
CA GLY A 38 10.60 -28.94 9.10
C GLY A 38 12.10 -29.28 9.15
N VAL A 39 12.95 -28.33 8.77
CA VAL A 39 14.41 -28.43 8.82
C VAL A 39 14.93 -27.62 9.99
N GLU A 40 15.70 -28.26 10.87
CA GLU A 40 16.35 -27.63 12.02
C GLU A 40 17.71 -27.06 11.60
N LEU A 41 18.04 -25.86 12.06
CA LEU A 41 19.32 -25.22 11.81
C LEU A 41 20.18 -25.27 13.08
N HIS A 42 20.89 -26.38 13.29
CA HIS A 42 21.56 -26.70 14.56
C HIS A 42 22.59 -25.65 15.00
N TYR A 43 23.31 -25.02 14.08
CA TYR A 43 24.45 -24.13 14.39
C TYR A 43 24.16 -22.64 14.25
N LYS A 44 22.93 -22.25 13.86
CA LYS A 44 22.58 -20.84 13.67
C LYS A 44 22.51 -20.02 14.97
N ALA A 45 22.54 -20.70 16.12
CA ALA A 45 22.59 -20.08 17.43
C ALA A 45 24.04 -19.78 17.93
N ASN A 46 25.07 -20.24 17.21
CA ASN A 46 26.47 -20.11 17.64
C ASN A 46 26.95 -18.65 17.77
N PHE A 47 26.31 -17.73 17.04
CA PHE A 47 26.58 -16.31 17.10
C PHE A 47 25.35 -15.50 17.52
N ASN A 48 25.59 -14.51 18.37
CA ASN A 48 24.60 -13.48 18.68
C ASN A 48 24.53 -12.42 17.57
N LYS A 49 23.56 -11.48 17.68
CA LYS A 49 23.36 -10.45 16.66
C LYS A 49 24.56 -9.54 16.43
N ASN A 50 25.32 -9.21 17.48
CA ASN A 50 26.48 -8.33 17.36
C ASN A 50 27.63 -9.07 16.65
N GLU A 51 27.83 -10.35 16.96
CA GLU A 51 28.81 -11.21 16.29
C GLU A 51 28.48 -11.38 14.80
N ILE A 52 27.20 -11.56 14.45
CA ILE A 52 26.74 -11.65 13.05
C ILE A 52 27.05 -10.35 12.25
N THR A 53 27.14 -9.20 12.90
CA THR A 53 27.52 -7.94 12.20
C THR A 53 29.02 -7.83 11.90
N ARG A 54 29.83 -8.74 12.46
CA ARG A 54 31.29 -8.78 12.32
C ARG A 54 31.77 -10.16 11.88
N MET A 55 31.05 -10.80 10.95
CA MET A 55 31.33 -12.17 10.51
C MET A 55 32.72 -12.33 9.90
N ASP A 56 33.27 -11.27 9.30
CA ASP A 56 34.66 -11.19 8.85
C ASP A 56 35.65 -11.44 9.99
N LYS A 57 35.37 -10.88 11.18
CA LYS A 57 36.17 -11.08 12.38
C LYS A 57 35.88 -12.42 13.03
N MET A 58 34.61 -12.85 13.06
CA MET A 58 34.24 -14.15 13.62
C MET A 58 34.92 -15.31 12.90
N TYR A 59 35.13 -15.19 11.59
CA TYR A 59 35.91 -16.16 10.82
C TYR A 59 37.33 -16.35 11.39
N THR A 60 37.97 -15.28 11.86
CA THR A 60 39.31 -15.35 12.46
C THR A 60 39.30 -15.62 13.97
N GLU A 61 38.32 -15.08 14.69
CA GLU A 61 38.25 -15.13 16.16
C GLU A 61 37.65 -16.46 16.66
N ARG A 62 36.68 -17.03 15.92
CA ARG A 62 35.96 -18.28 16.27
C ARG A 62 35.72 -19.13 14.99
N PRO A 63 36.79 -19.61 14.32
CA PRO A 63 36.68 -20.27 13.01
C PRO A 63 35.79 -21.51 13.01
N GLU A 64 35.87 -22.37 14.04
CA GLU A 64 35.04 -23.58 14.11
C GLU A 64 33.55 -23.26 14.25
N ASP A 65 33.20 -22.27 15.07
CA ASP A 65 31.83 -21.80 15.21
C ASP A 65 31.34 -21.14 13.92
N TYR A 66 32.23 -20.45 13.21
CA TYR A 66 31.95 -19.87 11.90
C TYR A 66 31.64 -20.94 10.87
N ASP A 67 32.51 -21.94 10.74
CA ASP A 67 32.33 -23.03 9.79
C ASP A 67 31.02 -23.78 10.09
N ASN A 68 30.76 -24.11 11.35
CA ASN A 68 29.50 -24.71 11.78
C ASN A 68 28.29 -23.83 11.45
N TYR A 69 28.35 -22.53 11.73
CA TYR A 69 27.29 -21.59 11.39
C TYR A 69 27.05 -21.52 9.88
N ALA A 70 28.12 -21.55 9.08
CA ALA A 70 28.07 -21.52 7.62
C ALA A 70 27.48 -22.81 7.04
N LEU A 71 27.78 -23.99 7.62
CA LEU A 71 27.13 -25.24 7.25
C LEU A 71 25.60 -25.16 7.38
N GLY A 72 25.11 -24.41 8.38
CA GLY A 72 23.68 -24.14 8.53
C GLY A 72 23.04 -23.37 7.36
N ASP A 73 23.80 -22.69 6.49
CA ASP A 73 23.28 -22.06 5.27
C ASP A 73 23.17 -23.04 4.09
N LEU A 74 23.73 -24.25 4.20
CA LEU A 74 23.76 -25.24 3.12
C LEU A 74 22.53 -26.18 3.12
N GLU A 75 21.64 -26.06 4.10
CA GLU A 75 20.41 -26.86 4.26
C GLU A 75 19.30 -26.58 3.21
N VAL A 76 19.63 -25.87 2.12
CA VAL A 76 18.65 -25.39 1.13
C VAL A 76 17.93 -26.57 0.48
N TYR A 77 18.65 -27.65 0.16
CA TYR A 77 18.07 -28.82 -0.48
C TYR A 77 17.02 -29.52 0.40
N GLU A 78 17.34 -29.74 1.68
CA GLU A 78 16.39 -30.34 2.63
C GLU A 78 15.23 -29.39 2.90
N ALA A 79 15.45 -28.08 2.94
CA ALA A 79 14.37 -27.10 3.06
C ALA A 79 13.41 -27.14 1.86
N LEU A 80 13.91 -27.36 0.65
CA LEU A 80 13.10 -27.53 -0.56
C LEU A 80 12.27 -28.83 -0.53
N LYS A 81 12.90 -29.95 -0.15
CA LYS A 81 12.20 -31.24 0.02
C LYS A 81 11.11 -31.17 1.08
N GLY A 82 11.44 -30.60 2.23
CA GLY A 82 10.51 -30.37 3.32
C GLY A 82 9.35 -29.49 2.88
N ASN A 83 9.62 -28.40 2.16
CA ASN A 83 8.59 -27.53 1.60
C ASN A 83 7.65 -28.29 0.66
N MET A 84 8.19 -29.09 -0.26
CA MET A 84 7.40 -29.93 -1.16
C MET A 84 6.47 -30.87 -0.39
N ALA A 85 7.00 -31.57 0.63
CA ALA A 85 6.20 -32.46 1.46
C ALA A 85 5.08 -31.71 2.22
N LYS A 86 5.34 -30.50 2.74
CA LYS A 86 4.31 -29.70 3.40
C LYS A 86 3.21 -29.25 2.43
N PHE A 87 3.58 -28.86 1.22
CA PHE A 87 2.58 -28.48 0.21
C PHE A 87 1.77 -29.68 -0.26
N GLN A 88 2.34 -30.89 -0.36
CA GLN A 88 1.56 -32.11 -0.61
C GLN A 88 0.47 -32.28 0.44
N LEU A 89 0.83 -32.18 1.73
CA LEU A 89 -0.16 -32.25 2.83
C LEU A 89 -1.24 -31.18 2.75
N ILE A 90 -0.90 -29.99 2.25
CA ILE A 90 -1.89 -28.92 2.02
C ILE A 90 -2.85 -29.32 0.90
N TYR A 91 -2.36 -29.82 -0.24
CA TYR A 91 -3.21 -30.34 -1.32
C TYR A 91 -4.14 -31.46 -0.82
N ASP A 92 -3.61 -32.36 0.00
CA ASP A 92 -4.40 -33.44 0.61
C ASP A 92 -5.48 -32.89 1.54
N SER A 93 -5.14 -31.92 2.40
CA SER A 93 -6.10 -31.28 3.30
C SER A 93 -7.21 -30.50 2.58
N LEU A 94 -6.93 -30.05 1.36
CA LEU A 94 -7.86 -29.33 0.50
C LEU A 94 -8.64 -30.28 -0.43
N GLY A 95 -8.41 -31.60 -0.36
CA GLY A 95 -9.12 -32.59 -1.19
C GLY A 95 -8.74 -32.55 -2.68
N ILE A 96 -7.57 -32.01 -3.02
CA ILE A 96 -7.13 -31.79 -4.41
C ILE A 96 -5.83 -32.54 -4.75
N SER A 97 -5.52 -33.64 -4.05
CA SER A 97 -4.29 -34.43 -4.23
C SER A 97 -4.04 -34.84 -5.68
N ASP A 98 -5.09 -35.20 -6.42
CA ASP A 98 -5.02 -35.60 -7.84
C ASP A 98 -4.54 -34.45 -8.76
N TYR A 99 -4.54 -33.22 -8.25
CA TYR A 99 -4.13 -32.01 -8.95
C TYR A 99 -2.80 -31.45 -8.44
N PHE A 100 -2.04 -32.23 -7.65
CA PHE A 100 -0.78 -31.77 -7.08
C PHE A 100 0.22 -31.29 -8.14
N GLU A 101 0.75 -30.09 -7.91
CA GLU A 101 1.91 -29.57 -8.65
C GLU A 101 3.01 -29.25 -7.64
N ALA A 102 4.23 -29.67 -7.94
CA ALA A 102 5.39 -29.35 -7.10
C ALA A 102 5.49 -27.82 -6.90
N PRO A 103 5.82 -27.34 -5.68
CA PRO A 103 5.95 -25.92 -5.40
C PRO A 103 6.93 -25.24 -6.35
N ARG A 104 6.60 -24.01 -6.74
CA ARG A 104 7.46 -23.16 -7.55
C ARG A 104 8.47 -22.43 -6.66
N LEU A 105 9.49 -21.84 -7.28
CA LEU A 105 10.52 -21.08 -6.58
C LEU A 105 10.05 -19.72 -6.05
N THR A 106 8.76 -19.41 -6.19
CA THR A 106 8.12 -18.26 -5.54
C THR A 106 6.79 -18.68 -4.92
N ILE A 107 6.45 -18.06 -3.78
CA ILE A 107 5.18 -18.36 -3.11
C ILE A 107 3.97 -18.03 -4.00
N GLY A 108 4.01 -16.92 -4.75
CA GLY A 108 2.91 -16.51 -5.64
C GLY A 108 2.63 -17.52 -6.74
N ALA A 109 3.67 -18.00 -7.43
CA ALA A 109 3.48 -19.02 -8.45
C ALA A 109 2.97 -20.36 -7.87
N THR A 110 3.36 -20.70 -6.64
CA THR A 110 2.85 -21.88 -5.92
C THR A 110 1.37 -21.74 -5.56
N VAL A 111 0.97 -20.59 -5.01
CA VAL A 111 -0.43 -20.34 -4.61
C VAL A 111 -1.35 -20.19 -5.83
N ALA A 112 -0.88 -19.55 -6.90
CA ALA A 112 -1.60 -19.52 -8.17
C ALA A 112 -1.86 -20.94 -8.72
N ASN A 113 -0.91 -21.88 -8.56
CA ASN A 113 -1.12 -23.29 -8.92
C ASN A 113 -2.20 -23.95 -8.05
N ILE A 114 -2.18 -23.74 -6.73
CA ILE A 114 -3.22 -24.26 -5.83
C ILE A 114 -4.60 -23.77 -6.26
N PHE A 115 -4.75 -22.47 -6.53
CA PHE A 115 -6.03 -21.91 -6.94
C PHE A 115 -6.50 -22.48 -8.29
N ARG A 116 -5.60 -22.68 -9.26
CA ARG A 116 -5.95 -23.37 -10.53
C ARG A 116 -6.42 -24.81 -10.28
N SER A 117 -5.74 -25.56 -9.42
CA SER A 117 -6.12 -26.92 -9.07
C SER A 117 -7.52 -26.98 -8.44
N ILE A 118 -7.87 -26.00 -7.61
CA ILE A 118 -9.21 -25.89 -7.01
C ILE A 118 -10.28 -25.56 -8.05
N LEU A 119 -10.00 -24.67 -9.00
CA LEU A 119 -10.91 -24.39 -10.09
C LEU A 119 -11.16 -25.65 -10.93
N LEU A 120 -10.11 -26.40 -11.26
CA LEU A 120 -10.25 -27.66 -11.99
C LEU A 120 -11.11 -28.66 -11.22
N HIS A 121 -10.80 -28.89 -9.94
CA HIS A 121 -11.55 -29.80 -9.09
C HIS A 121 -13.03 -29.39 -8.96
N THR A 122 -13.30 -28.12 -8.67
CA THR A 122 -14.67 -27.61 -8.47
C THR A 122 -15.52 -27.72 -9.73
N LEU A 123 -14.89 -27.60 -10.90
CA LEU A 123 -15.57 -27.63 -12.20
C LEU A 123 -15.57 -29.03 -12.82
N ASN A 124 -15.13 -30.06 -12.08
CA ASN A 124 -14.98 -31.44 -12.55
C ASN A 124 -14.14 -31.56 -13.84
N LEU A 125 -13.09 -30.75 -13.96
CA LEU A 125 -12.17 -30.76 -15.10
C LEU A 125 -10.87 -31.47 -14.75
N THR A 126 -10.27 -32.14 -15.73
CA THR A 126 -9.00 -32.83 -15.55
C THR A 126 -7.80 -31.89 -15.65
N GLN A 127 -6.63 -32.30 -15.17
CA GLN A 127 -5.38 -31.54 -15.33
C GLN A 127 -5.02 -31.24 -16.80
N LYS A 128 -5.46 -32.08 -17.75
CA LYS A 128 -5.25 -31.85 -19.19
C LYS A 128 -6.01 -30.62 -19.70
N GLU A 129 -7.07 -30.22 -19.00
CA GLU A 129 -7.95 -29.11 -19.35
C GLU A 129 -7.53 -27.78 -18.69
N LYS A 130 -6.39 -27.74 -18.00
CA LYS A 130 -5.83 -26.51 -17.40
C LYS A 130 -5.81 -25.31 -18.35
N LYS A 131 -5.51 -25.52 -19.64
CA LYS A 131 -5.53 -24.46 -20.66
C LYS A 131 -6.91 -23.83 -20.86
N LYS A 132 -7.98 -24.62 -20.71
CA LYS A 132 -9.38 -24.18 -20.83
C LYS A 132 -9.73 -23.18 -19.72
N ILE A 133 -9.35 -23.48 -18.48
CA ILE A 133 -9.51 -22.56 -17.34
C ILE A 133 -8.72 -21.27 -17.52
N ILE A 134 -7.47 -21.36 -17.97
CA ILE A 134 -6.64 -20.19 -18.28
C ILE A 134 -7.32 -19.32 -19.33
N GLU A 135 -7.89 -19.94 -20.38
CA GLU A 135 -8.62 -19.22 -21.41
C GLU A 135 -9.87 -18.51 -20.87
N TYR A 136 -10.63 -19.14 -19.98
CA TYR A 136 -11.82 -18.51 -19.40
C TYR A 136 -11.48 -17.38 -18.42
N CYS A 137 -10.37 -17.46 -17.70
CA CYS A 137 -9.94 -16.41 -16.75
C CYS A 137 -9.28 -15.22 -17.44
N ARG A 138 -8.67 -15.42 -18.63
CA ARG A 138 -7.77 -14.43 -19.25
C ARG A 138 -8.37 -13.03 -19.41
N TYR A 139 -9.68 -12.92 -19.63
CA TYR A 139 -10.33 -11.65 -19.96
C TYR A 139 -10.47 -10.69 -18.76
N GLY A 140 -10.32 -11.19 -17.53
CA GLY A 140 -10.25 -10.35 -16.33
C GLY A 140 -8.84 -9.85 -15.99
N THR A 141 -7.80 -10.39 -16.63
CA THR A 141 -6.40 -10.15 -16.24
C THR A 141 -5.91 -8.76 -16.64
N ALA A 142 -4.93 -8.23 -15.90
CA ALA A 142 -4.27 -6.97 -16.28
C ALA A 142 -3.58 -7.08 -17.65
N ALA A 143 -3.08 -8.27 -18.00
CA ALA A 143 -2.48 -8.54 -19.30
C ALA A 143 -3.49 -8.40 -20.46
N HIS A 144 -4.78 -8.73 -20.24
CA HIS A 144 -5.82 -8.51 -21.24
C HIS A 144 -6.10 -7.01 -21.45
N PHE A 145 -6.37 -6.26 -20.39
CA PHE A 145 -6.69 -4.83 -20.49
C PHE A 145 -5.55 -4.01 -21.10
N LYS A 146 -4.28 -4.40 -20.88
CA LYS A 146 -3.12 -3.73 -21.51
C LYS A 146 -3.00 -3.91 -23.02
N LYS A 147 -3.74 -4.86 -23.61
CA LYS A 147 -3.82 -5.00 -25.07
C LYS A 147 -4.69 -3.91 -25.69
N LEU A 148 -5.55 -3.26 -24.90
CA LEU A 148 -6.47 -2.18 -25.32
C LEU A 148 -5.75 -0.82 -25.42
N ARG A 149 -4.58 -0.78 -26.09
CA ARG A 149 -3.65 0.36 -26.07
C ARG A 149 -4.19 1.63 -26.70
N THR A 150 -5.20 1.51 -27.55
CA THR A 150 -5.81 2.61 -28.32
C THR A 150 -7.12 3.10 -27.73
N THR A 151 -7.58 2.49 -26.63
CA THR A 151 -8.84 2.87 -25.98
C THR A 151 -8.63 3.15 -24.50
N THR A 152 -9.59 3.83 -23.88
CA THR A 152 -9.61 4.08 -22.44
C THR A 152 -9.70 2.79 -21.61
N GLY A 153 -10.02 1.65 -22.23
CA GLY A 153 -10.05 0.33 -21.59
C GLY A 153 -8.71 -0.06 -20.97
N ILE A 154 -7.58 0.50 -21.41
CA ILE A 154 -6.28 0.28 -20.77
C ILE A 154 -6.24 0.74 -19.31
N TYR A 155 -7.03 1.75 -18.92
CA TYR A 155 -7.06 2.26 -17.55
C TYR A 155 -7.68 1.26 -16.56
N LEU A 156 -8.39 0.23 -17.05
CA LEU A 156 -8.89 -0.87 -16.24
C LEU A 156 -7.77 -1.82 -15.78
N ALA A 157 -6.60 -1.78 -16.42
CA ALA A 157 -5.46 -2.62 -16.03
C ALA A 157 -4.86 -2.24 -14.66
N LYS A 158 -5.20 -1.06 -14.14
CA LYS A 158 -4.71 -0.57 -12.84
C LYS A 158 -5.58 -1.12 -11.70
N ILE A 159 -4.91 -1.65 -10.69
CA ILE A 159 -5.51 -1.97 -9.39
C ILE A 159 -5.07 -0.93 -8.36
N ASP A 160 -6.04 -0.33 -7.69
CA ASP A 160 -5.79 0.67 -6.66
C ASP A 160 -5.48 -0.03 -5.32
N GLY A 161 -4.47 0.47 -4.61
CA GLY A 161 -4.02 -0.10 -3.33
C GLY A 161 -4.90 0.31 -2.14
N GLY A 162 -4.44 0.05 -0.92
CA GLY A 162 -5.13 0.49 0.30
C GLY A 162 -5.17 2.02 0.46
N ARG A 163 -5.92 2.50 1.45
CA ARG A 163 -6.02 3.93 1.77
C ARG A 163 -4.75 4.38 2.50
N CYS A 164 -4.15 5.49 2.10
CA CYS A 164 -2.98 6.07 2.79
C CYS A 164 -3.18 7.59 2.88
N ARG A 165 -3.40 8.11 4.08
CA ARG A 165 -3.73 9.53 4.27
C ARG A 165 -3.45 10.01 5.68
N ASN A 166 -2.96 11.24 5.78
CA ASN A 166 -3.01 12.02 7.01
C ASN A 166 -4.30 12.84 7.06
N ASN A 167 -5.19 12.49 7.99
CA ASN A 167 -6.50 13.11 8.17
C ASN A 167 -6.43 14.38 9.03
N LYS A 168 -5.34 14.56 9.79
CA LYS A 168 -5.08 15.72 10.65
C LYS A 168 -3.70 16.32 10.32
N PRO A 169 -3.56 16.95 9.14
CA PRO A 169 -2.28 17.44 8.63
C PRO A 169 -1.64 18.54 9.48
N THR A 170 -2.36 19.12 10.44
CA THR A 170 -1.87 20.16 11.35
C THR A 170 -1.53 19.61 12.75
N THR A 171 -1.54 18.30 12.95
CA THR A 171 -1.17 17.67 14.23
C THR A 171 0.19 16.99 14.07
N SER A 172 1.25 17.60 14.60
CA SER A 172 2.60 17.01 14.60
C SER A 172 2.81 16.01 15.73
N SER A 173 2.14 16.18 16.87
CA SER A 173 2.26 15.31 18.04
C SER A 173 1.05 15.39 18.96
N VAL A 174 0.87 14.32 19.74
CA VAL A 174 -0.23 14.17 20.71
C VAL A 174 0.27 13.35 21.89
N THR A 175 -0.02 13.79 23.11
CA THR A 175 0.18 13.04 24.36
C THR A 175 -1.18 12.77 25.00
N LYS A 176 -1.80 11.64 24.64
CA LYS A 176 -3.16 11.22 25.03
C LYS A 176 -3.24 9.69 25.03
N LEU A 177 -4.36 9.14 25.48
CA LEU A 177 -4.63 7.71 25.42
C LEU A 177 -5.08 7.30 24.01
N LEU A 178 -4.19 6.60 23.30
CA LEU A 178 -4.34 6.27 21.89
C LEU A 178 -4.45 4.76 21.69
N ALA A 179 -5.18 4.34 20.67
CA ALA A 179 -5.24 2.95 20.23
C ALA A 179 -4.86 2.82 18.75
N ASP A 180 -4.03 1.82 18.43
CA ASP A 180 -3.72 1.41 17.04
C ASP A 180 -4.66 0.27 16.65
N ILE A 181 -5.70 0.61 15.90
CA ILE A 181 -6.76 -0.31 15.49
C ILE A 181 -6.56 -0.72 14.04
N ASP A 182 -6.72 -2.01 13.77
CA ASP A 182 -6.58 -2.63 12.45
C ASP A 182 -7.85 -3.40 12.08
N ILE A 183 -8.13 -3.52 10.78
CA ILE A 183 -9.12 -4.45 10.25
C ILE A 183 -8.56 -5.87 10.36
N LYS A 184 -9.15 -6.69 11.23
CA LYS A 184 -8.72 -8.06 11.49
C LYS A 184 -8.81 -8.91 10.23
N GLY A 185 -7.66 -9.42 9.78
CA GLY A 185 -7.59 -10.28 8.59
C GLY A 185 -8.11 -9.62 7.32
N CYS A 186 -7.88 -8.31 7.15
CA CYS A 186 -8.43 -7.47 6.08
C CYS A 186 -8.54 -8.15 4.71
N TYR A 187 -7.42 -8.59 4.11
CA TYR A 187 -7.47 -9.20 2.78
C TYR A 187 -8.07 -10.61 2.75
N GLY A 188 -7.92 -11.40 3.83
CA GLY A 188 -8.54 -12.72 3.94
C GLY A 188 -10.07 -12.63 4.00
N ASN A 189 -10.61 -11.72 4.82
CA ASN A 189 -12.04 -11.39 4.87
C ASN A 189 -12.50 -10.72 3.57
N GLY A 190 -11.63 -9.94 2.93
CA GLY A 190 -11.80 -9.44 1.57
C GLY A 190 -12.08 -10.58 0.59
N LEU A 191 -11.18 -11.54 0.48
CA LEU A 191 -11.33 -12.70 -0.40
C LEU A 191 -12.57 -13.54 -0.03
N ARG A 192 -12.84 -13.77 1.26
CA ARG A 192 -13.97 -14.57 1.72
C ARG A 192 -15.32 -14.13 1.17
N HIS A 193 -15.54 -12.81 1.09
CA HIS A 193 -16.81 -12.24 0.59
C HIS A 193 -16.73 -11.80 -0.87
N GLN A 194 -15.79 -12.35 -1.66
CA GLN A 194 -15.57 -11.98 -3.04
C GLN A 194 -16.03 -13.09 -3.99
N ASP A 195 -16.89 -12.74 -4.93
CA ASP A 195 -17.20 -13.60 -6.06
C ASP A 195 -16.08 -13.51 -7.12
N TYR A 196 -15.77 -14.65 -7.75
CA TYR A 196 -14.82 -14.82 -8.83
C TYR A 196 -15.55 -15.24 -10.11
N PRO A 197 -15.44 -14.46 -11.19
CA PRO A 197 -16.12 -14.77 -12.44
C PRO A 197 -15.23 -15.59 -13.37
N ILE A 198 -15.81 -16.62 -13.98
CA ILE A 198 -15.23 -17.36 -15.10
C ILE A 198 -15.95 -16.92 -16.37
N GLY A 199 -15.22 -16.36 -17.34
CA GLY A 199 -15.79 -15.84 -18.57
C GLY A 199 -15.35 -14.41 -18.89
N ARG A 200 -16.10 -13.75 -19.77
CA ARG A 200 -15.68 -12.49 -20.40
C ARG A 200 -16.51 -11.29 -19.92
N PRO A 201 -15.88 -10.24 -19.34
CA PRO A 201 -16.61 -9.04 -19.01
C PRO A 201 -17.01 -8.25 -20.27
N SER A 202 -18.06 -7.45 -20.12
CA SER A 202 -18.40 -6.38 -21.04
C SER A 202 -17.57 -5.14 -20.70
N ILE A 203 -16.98 -4.52 -21.72
CA ILE A 203 -16.11 -3.35 -21.57
C ILE A 203 -16.80 -2.17 -22.25
N ILE A 204 -16.82 -1.04 -21.55
CA ILE A 204 -17.23 0.25 -22.10
C ILE A 204 -15.96 1.10 -22.16
N ASP A 205 -15.53 1.43 -23.37
CA ASP A 205 -14.35 2.24 -23.62
C ASP A 205 -14.54 3.18 -24.81
N TYR A 206 -13.58 4.06 -24.98
CA TYR A 206 -13.57 5.12 -25.99
C TYR A 206 -12.16 5.23 -26.57
N PRO A 207 -11.96 5.73 -27.80
CA PRO A 207 -10.63 6.03 -28.31
C PRO A 207 -9.87 6.96 -27.35
N ILE A 208 -8.67 6.56 -26.92
CA ILE A 208 -7.96 7.24 -25.81
C ILE A 208 -7.52 8.67 -26.15
N ASP A 209 -7.15 8.92 -27.40
CA ASP A 209 -6.62 10.20 -27.89
C ASP A 209 -7.69 11.08 -28.56
N SER A 210 -8.98 10.76 -28.38
CA SER A 210 -10.07 11.54 -28.97
C SER A 210 -10.61 12.60 -28.02
N ASP A 211 -10.63 13.84 -28.51
CA ASP A 211 -11.19 15.04 -27.88
C ASP A 211 -12.71 15.16 -28.01
N ILE A 212 -13.33 14.37 -28.90
CA ILE A 212 -14.78 14.36 -29.15
C ILE A 212 -15.51 13.18 -28.47
N ASN A 213 -14.86 12.52 -27.51
CA ASN A 213 -15.49 11.45 -26.73
C ASN A 213 -16.69 11.96 -25.92
N GLU A 214 -17.87 11.40 -26.15
CA GLU A 214 -19.06 11.68 -25.34
C GLU A 214 -19.20 10.66 -24.19
N TYR A 215 -18.56 10.96 -23.06
CA TYR A 215 -18.66 10.11 -21.88
C TYR A 215 -20.05 10.18 -21.22
N LEU A 216 -20.53 9.05 -20.71
CA LEU A 216 -21.72 9.02 -19.87
C LEU A 216 -21.42 9.65 -18.50
N THR A 217 -22.32 10.52 -18.03
CA THR A 217 -22.32 10.90 -16.61
C THR A 217 -22.64 9.68 -15.76
N LEU A 218 -22.23 9.67 -14.50
CA LEU A 218 -22.50 8.58 -13.57
C LEU A 218 -24.01 8.31 -13.46
N ARG A 219 -24.85 9.35 -13.44
CA ARG A 219 -26.31 9.19 -13.48
C ARG A 219 -26.78 8.43 -14.73
N LYS A 220 -26.30 8.83 -15.92
CA LYS A 220 -26.67 8.18 -17.19
C LYS A 220 -26.18 6.74 -17.22
N PHE A 221 -24.95 6.49 -16.77
CA PHE A 221 -24.38 5.16 -16.66
C PHE A 221 -25.21 4.26 -15.75
N LEU A 222 -25.52 4.70 -14.52
CA LEU A 222 -26.34 3.92 -13.57
C LEU A 222 -27.76 3.71 -14.07
N LYS A 223 -28.37 4.70 -14.74
CA LYS A 223 -29.69 4.52 -15.38
C LYS A 223 -29.67 3.44 -16.47
N LYS A 224 -28.59 3.37 -17.25
CA LYS A 224 -28.46 2.46 -18.39
C LYS A 224 -28.03 1.05 -17.97
N HIS A 225 -27.07 0.93 -17.04
CA HIS A 225 -26.41 -0.33 -16.71
C HIS A 225 -26.66 -0.80 -15.27
N GLY A 226 -27.25 0.03 -14.41
CA GLY A 226 -27.36 -0.24 -12.96
C GLY A 226 -28.04 -1.57 -12.60
N LYS A 227 -28.98 -2.05 -13.43
CA LYS A 227 -29.66 -3.34 -13.22
C LYS A 227 -28.75 -4.56 -13.45
N ASP A 228 -27.69 -4.38 -14.25
CA ASP A 228 -26.74 -5.43 -14.59
C ASP A 228 -25.47 -5.39 -13.72
N LEU A 229 -25.31 -4.38 -12.87
CA LEU A 229 -24.15 -4.26 -11.98
C LEU A 229 -24.28 -5.25 -10.81
N VAL A 230 -23.53 -6.34 -10.86
CA VAL A 230 -23.45 -7.31 -9.77
C VAL A 230 -22.38 -6.86 -8.75
N PRO A 231 -22.71 -6.67 -7.45
CA PRO A 231 -21.73 -6.30 -6.43
C PRO A 231 -20.48 -7.20 -6.46
N GLY A 232 -19.29 -6.61 -6.36
CA GLY A 232 -18.03 -7.37 -6.44
C GLY A 232 -17.54 -7.70 -7.85
N LEU A 233 -18.38 -7.56 -8.89
CA LEU A 233 -18.12 -8.05 -10.25
C LEU A 233 -18.21 -6.95 -11.33
N TRP A 234 -18.02 -5.70 -10.93
CA TRP A 234 -17.83 -4.59 -11.87
C TRP A 234 -16.87 -3.55 -11.29
N MET A 235 -16.31 -2.73 -12.16
CA MET A 235 -15.61 -1.51 -11.79
C MET A 235 -15.74 -0.47 -12.90
N ALA A 236 -15.61 0.80 -12.53
CA ALA A 236 -15.47 1.89 -13.49
C ALA A 236 -14.37 2.86 -13.07
N ARG A 237 -13.75 3.50 -14.06
CA ARG A 237 -12.83 4.63 -13.87
C ARG A 237 -13.60 5.91 -14.15
N VAL A 238 -13.62 6.83 -13.18
CA VAL A 238 -14.35 8.09 -13.29
C VAL A 238 -13.44 9.30 -13.12
N SER A 239 -13.81 10.38 -13.78
CA SER A 239 -13.19 11.69 -13.61
C SER A 239 -14.27 12.76 -13.48
N VAL A 240 -13.93 13.95 -12.97
CA VAL A 240 -14.85 15.10 -13.04
C VAL A 240 -14.88 15.65 -14.47
N LYS A 241 -16.09 15.94 -14.95
CA LYS A 241 -16.34 16.48 -16.28
C LYS A 241 -15.62 17.83 -16.48
N ASP A 242 -15.01 18.02 -17.65
CA ASP A 242 -14.40 19.27 -18.10
C ASP A 242 -13.39 19.89 -17.10
N ARG A 243 -12.79 19.06 -16.22
CA ARG A 243 -11.96 19.51 -15.08
C ARG A 243 -12.62 20.58 -14.21
N THR A 244 -13.95 20.59 -14.19
CA THR A 244 -14.71 21.48 -13.29
C THR A 244 -14.48 21.06 -11.86
N LEU A 245 -14.14 22.01 -10.98
CA LEU A 245 -13.95 21.72 -9.56
C LEU A 245 -15.32 21.46 -8.92
N MET A 246 -15.40 20.40 -8.11
CA MET A 246 -16.57 20.12 -7.30
C MET A 246 -16.77 21.19 -6.24
N LYS A 247 -18.02 21.60 -6.05
CA LYS A 247 -18.41 22.51 -4.98
C LYS A 247 -18.36 21.83 -3.62
N TYR A 248 -18.82 20.58 -3.53
CA TYR A 248 -18.86 19.82 -2.28
C TYR A 248 -17.60 18.96 -2.14
N ILE A 249 -16.78 19.29 -1.15
CA ILE A 249 -15.51 18.59 -0.89
C ILE A 249 -15.73 17.12 -0.54
N GLN A 250 -14.75 16.29 -0.89
CA GLN A 250 -14.76 14.86 -0.60
C GLN A 250 -13.37 14.33 -0.26
N ASP A 251 -13.31 13.19 0.41
CA ASP A 251 -12.07 12.50 0.73
C ASP A 251 -12.20 10.97 0.74
N PHE A 252 -13.08 10.47 -0.11
CA PHE A 252 -13.34 9.04 -0.32
C PHE A 252 -12.65 8.52 -1.59
N LEU A 253 -12.90 9.18 -2.72
CA LEU A 253 -12.34 8.85 -4.03
C LEU A 253 -10.89 9.33 -4.12
N VAL A 254 -10.02 8.38 -4.47
CA VAL A 254 -8.59 8.61 -4.66
C VAL A 254 -8.32 8.66 -6.16
N SER A 255 -7.72 9.75 -6.62
CA SER A 255 -7.37 9.93 -8.02
C SER A 255 -6.13 9.13 -8.38
N TRP A 256 -6.10 8.64 -9.61
CA TRP A 256 -4.91 8.05 -10.22
C TRP A 256 -4.50 8.89 -11.43
N ILE A 257 -3.27 9.40 -11.38
CA ILE A 257 -2.62 10.10 -12.48
C ILE A 257 -1.77 9.06 -13.23
N PRO A 258 -2.21 8.58 -14.40
CA PRO A 258 -1.52 7.52 -15.11
C PRO A 258 -0.14 7.98 -15.60
N PRO A 259 0.78 7.04 -15.87
CA PRO A 259 2.05 7.39 -16.50
C PRO A 259 1.81 7.96 -17.91
N LYS A 260 2.77 8.73 -18.43
CA LYS A 260 2.71 9.34 -19.78
C LYS A 260 2.40 8.32 -20.88
N THR A 261 2.80 7.06 -20.69
CA THR A 261 2.54 5.97 -21.61
C THR A 261 1.88 4.80 -20.88
N PRO A 262 0.53 4.78 -20.76
CA PRO A 262 -0.19 3.71 -20.07
C PRO A 262 0.07 2.31 -20.62
N SER A 263 0.44 2.19 -21.89
CA SER A 263 0.84 0.91 -22.52
C SER A 263 2.13 0.31 -21.96
N LYS A 264 2.92 1.08 -21.20
CA LYS A 264 4.13 0.62 -20.50
C LYS A 264 3.85 0.19 -19.05
N LEU A 265 2.59 0.16 -18.60
CA LEU A 265 2.26 -0.40 -17.29
C LEU A 265 2.84 -1.82 -17.19
N PRO A 266 3.61 -2.17 -16.14
CA PRO A 266 4.32 -3.45 -16.05
C PRO A 266 3.37 -4.65 -15.99
N ALA A 267 3.39 -5.51 -17.01
CA ALA A 267 2.69 -6.81 -17.05
C ALA A 267 3.57 -7.86 -17.71
N GLY A 268 3.57 -9.07 -17.15
CA GLY A 268 4.40 -10.18 -17.61
C GLY A 268 5.84 -10.15 -17.07
N THR A 269 6.48 -11.31 -17.06
CA THR A 269 7.78 -11.60 -16.42
C THR A 269 9.01 -10.92 -17.07
N LYS A 270 8.85 -10.21 -18.18
CA LYS A 270 9.97 -9.57 -18.91
C LYS A 270 10.64 -8.38 -18.19
N TYR A 271 10.22 -8.07 -16.96
CA TYR A 271 10.61 -6.86 -16.23
C TYR A 271 11.26 -7.14 -14.86
N GLU A 272 11.77 -8.37 -14.65
CA GLU A 272 12.36 -8.83 -13.37
C GLU A 272 13.51 -7.94 -12.83
N ASP A 273 14.15 -7.11 -13.68
CA ASP A 273 15.38 -6.37 -13.37
C ASP A 273 15.24 -4.85 -13.14
N THR A 274 14.04 -4.29 -12.92
CA THR A 274 13.88 -2.84 -12.64
C THR A 274 13.27 -2.58 -11.26
N ASP A 275 13.57 -1.45 -10.58
CA ASP A 275 12.82 -1.03 -9.39
C ASP A 275 11.33 -0.96 -9.77
N TRP A 276 10.57 -1.96 -9.30
CA TRP A 276 9.41 -2.54 -9.99
C TRP A 276 8.23 -1.56 -10.15
N PHE A 277 8.17 -0.51 -9.32
CA PHE A 277 7.08 0.45 -9.27
C PHE A 277 7.62 1.86 -9.02
N THR A 278 7.73 2.65 -10.08
CA THR A 278 8.04 4.07 -10.05
C THR A 278 6.82 4.88 -10.46
N GLU A 279 6.74 6.15 -10.07
CA GLU A 279 5.69 7.05 -10.56
C GLU A 279 5.70 7.11 -12.10
N ASP A 280 6.87 6.98 -12.72
CA ASP A 280 7.02 6.97 -14.19
C ASP A 280 6.38 5.75 -14.87
N ASN A 281 6.32 4.60 -14.19
CA ASN A 281 5.85 3.33 -14.79
C ASN A 281 4.44 2.92 -14.36
N ILE A 282 3.98 3.34 -13.17
CA ILE A 282 2.63 3.04 -12.65
C ILE A 282 1.75 4.26 -12.39
N GLY A 283 2.29 5.46 -12.53
CA GLY A 283 1.59 6.70 -12.23
C GLY A 283 1.56 6.99 -10.72
N THR A 284 0.85 8.06 -10.37
CA THR A 284 0.74 8.56 -8.98
C THR A 284 -0.68 8.45 -8.49
N ILE A 285 -0.86 8.09 -7.21
CA ILE A 285 -2.16 8.05 -6.56
C ILE A 285 -2.23 9.22 -5.56
N LYS A 286 -3.28 10.02 -5.63
CA LYS A 286 -3.46 11.16 -4.73
C LYS A 286 -4.93 11.48 -4.50
N LEU A 287 -5.24 11.94 -3.29
CA LEU A 287 -6.59 12.38 -2.92
C LEU A 287 -6.67 13.90 -3.02
N TYR A 288 -7.78 14.37 -3.61
CA TYR A 288 -8.08 15.80 -3.75
C TYR A 288 -9.48 16.11 -3.21
N HIS A 289 -9.67 17.30 -2.67
CA HIS A 289 -10.96 17.70 -2.12
C HIS A 289 -12.01 18.02 -3.18
N GLN A 290 -11.62 18.63 -4.31
CA GLN A 290 -12.54 19.17 -5.32
C GLN A 290 -12.30 18.58 -6.72
N ASP A 291 -11.35 17.66 -6.88
CA ASP A 291 -11.00 17.05 -8.16
C ASP A 291 -10.95 15.53 -8.03
N ILE A 292 -11.28 14.84 -9.13
CA ILE A 292 -11.26 13.39 -9.24
C ILE A 292 -10.77 13.05 -10.65
N GLN A 293 -9.69 12.27 -10.73
CA GLN A 293 -9.10 11.83 -11.99
C GLN A 293 -8.90 10.32 -11.99
N LEU A 294 -9.55 9.62 -12.91
CA LEU A 294 -9.47 8.16 -13.10
C LEU A 294 -9.60 7.35 -11.79
N ALA A 295 -10.42 7.82 -10.85
CA ALA A 295 -10.67 7.09 -9.61
C ALA A 295 -11.46 5.81 -9.90
N ALA A 296 -11.10 4.70 -9.25
CA ALA A 296 -11.88 3.48 -9.34
C ALA A 296 -13.15 3.61 -8.48
N ILE A 297 -14.30 3.27 -9.07
CA ILE A 297 -15.57 3.08 -8.36
C ILE A 297 -16.06 1.65 -8.51
N THR A 298 -16.67 1.15 -7.43
CA THR A 298 -17.23 -0.19 -7.27
C THR A 298 -18.54 -0.08 -6.50
N HIS A 299 -19.08 -1.22 -6.04
CA HIS A 299 -20.31 -1.23 -5.25
C HIS A 299 -20.17 -0.44 -3.93
N GLU A 300 -19.01 -0.49 -3.27
CA GLU A 300 -18.74 0.21 -2.00
C GLU A 300 -18.83 1.73 -2.16
N PHE A 301 -18.47 2.25 -3.34
CA PHE A 301 -18.67 3.66 -3.65
C PHE A 301 -20.15 4.01 -3.77
N LEU A 302 -20.98 3.12 -4.34
CA LEU A 302 -22.42 3.38 -4.45
C LEU A 302 -23.09 3.40 -3.07
N GLU A 303 -22.70 2.50 -2.16
CA GLU A 303 -23.19 2.55 -0.77
C GLU A 303 -22.79 3.86 -0.07
N TRP A 304 -21.53 4.28 -0.21
CA TRP A 304 -21.07 5.57 0.31
C TRP A 304 -21.87 6.75 -0.28
N LEU A 305 -22.08 6.74 -1.60
CA LEU A 305 -22.83 7.76 -2.33
C LEU A 305 -24.29 7.85 -1.86
N ASP A 306 -24.92 6.71 -1.57
CA ASP A 306 -26.34 6.65 -1.24
C ASP A 306 -26.63 6.85 0.25
N HIS A 307 -25.71 6.45 1.13
CA HIS A 307 -25.94 6.44 2.57
C HIS A 307 -25.10 7.45 3.35
N THR A 308 -24.00 7.97 2.77
CA THR A 308 -23.09 8.89 3.46
C THR A 308 -23.09 10.29 2.85
N CYS A 309 -23.25 10.44 1.53
CA CYS A 309 -23.27 11.77 0.91
C CYS A 309 -24.54 12.57 1.25
N SER A 310 -24.40 13.89 1.37
CA SER A 310 -25.55 14.79 1.41
C SER A 310 -26.33 14.75 0.09
N LYS A 311 -27.62 15.12 0.09
CA LYS A 311 -28.44 15.14 -1.15
C LYS A 311 -27.80 15.99 -2.26
N HIS A 312 -27.18 17.11 -1.89
CA HIS A 312 -26.53 18.01 -2.85
C HIS A 312 -25.20 17.45 -3.36
N GLN A 313 -24.37 16.90 -2.47
CA GLN A 313 -23.11 16.25 -2.86
C GLN A 313 -23.38 15.04 -3.76
N ARG A 314 -24.36 14.20 -3.42
CA ARG A 314 -24.78 13.07 -4.24
C ARG A 314 -25.25 13.51 -5.62
N LYS A 315 -26.05 14.58 -5.70
CA LYS A 315 -26.49 15.14 -6.98
C LYS A 315 -25.31 15.60 -7.83
N GLU A 316 -24.39 16.36 -7.24
CA GLU A 316 -23.19 16.84 -7.93
C GLU A 316 -22.33 15.68 -8.46
N LEU A 317 -22.05 14.66 -7.64
CA LEU A 317 -21.28 13.49 -8.06
C LEU A 317 -21.98 12.72 -9.20
N LEU A 318 -23.29 12.53 -9.13
CA LEU A 318 -24.06 11.85 -10.17
C LEU A 318 -24.06 12.61 -11.51
N ASP A 319 -24.06 13.94 -11.46
CA ASP A 319 -24.20 14.79 -12.64
C ASP A 319 -22.85 15.16 -13.26
N ASN A 320 -21.80 15.29 -12.44
CA ASN A 320 -20.49 15.79 -12.86
C ASN A 320 -19.41 14.71 -12.98
N LEU A 321 -19.57 13.54 -12.36
CA LEU A 321 -18.65 12.42 -12.65
C LEU A 321 -18.99 11.83 -14.01
N ILE A 322 -17.98 11.67 -14.85
CA ILE A 322 -18.05 10.97 -16.13
C ILE A 322 -17.35 9.63 -16.05
N VAL A 323 -17.94 8.61 -16.66
CA VAL A 323 -17.39 7.26 -16.74
C VAL A 323 -16.45 7.18 -17.95
N ILE A 324 -15.14 7.22 -17.67
CA ILE A 324 -14.08 7.15 -18.68
C ILE A 324 -13.98 5.75 -19.29
N THR A 325 -14.15 4.72 -18.45
CA THR A 325 -14.24 3.33 -18.88
C THR A 325 -14.88 2.48 -17.78
N ALA A 326 -15.50 1.37 -18.14
CA ALA A 326 -16.06 0.41 -17.19
C ALA A 326 -15.86 -1.03 -17.67
N ALA A 327 -15.70 -1.95 -16.73
CA ALA A 327 -15.80 -3.38 -16.98
C ALA A 327 -16.83 -4.00 -16.05
N ILE A 328 -17.72 -4.81 -16.62
CA ILE A 328 -18.91 -5.34 -15.95
C ILE A 328 -19.05 -6.80 -16.34
N TYR A 329 -19.24 -7.69 -15.38
CA TYR A 329 -19.86 -8.99 -15.63
C TYR A 329 -21.38 -8.82 -15.45
N PRO A 330 -22.13 -8.66 -16.56
CA PRO A 330 -23.51 -8.21 -16.47
C PRO A 330 -24.40 -9.33 -15.93
N LYS A 331 -25.29 -8.99 -15.00
CA LYS A 331 -26.25 -9.93 -14.42
C LYS A 331 -27.08 -10.67 -15.49
N SER A 332 -27.40 -10.00 -16.60
CA SER A 332 -28.15 -10.59 -17.72
C SER A 332 -27.43 -11.73 -18.45
N GLU A 333 -26.10 -11.81 -18.35
CA GLU A 333 -25.28 -12.85 -19.02
C GLU A 333 -24.79 -13.93 -18.05
N GLU A 334 -25.20 -13.86 -16.78
CA GLU A 334 -24.83 -14.84 -15.77
C GLU A 334 -25.45 -16.21 -16.07
N CYS A 335 -24.62 -17.25 -16.09
CA CYS A 335 -25.04 -18.65 -16.16
C CYS A 335 -25.19 -19.23 -14.76
N LYS A 336 -26.18 -20.10 -14.57
CA LYS A 336 -26.46 -20.74 -13.28
C LYS A 336 -25.58 -21.96 -13.02
N THR A 337 -25.13 -22.61 -14.08
CA THR A 337 -24.25 -23.79 -14.02
C THR A 337 -23.06 -23.63 -14.95
N PHE A 338 -21.99 -24.34 -14.66
CA PHE A 338 -20.82 -24.37 -15.52
C PHE A 338 -21.14 -24.98 -16.90
N GLU A 339 -21.96 -26.05 -16.95
CA GLU A 339 -22.43 -26.66 -18.20
C GLU A 339 -23.23 -25.67 -19.06
N GLU A 340 -24.09 -24.83 -18.46
CA GLU A 340 -24.79 -23.76 -19.18
C GLU A 340 -23.80 -22.75 -19.77
N PHE A 341 -22.77 -22.38 -19.01
CA PHE A 341 -21.71 -21.50 -19.48
C PHE A 341 -20.94 -22.10 -20.67
N GLU A 342 -20.50 -23.36 -20.57
CA GLU A 342 -19.80 -24.04 -21.66
C GLU A 342 -20.67 -24.14 -22.90
N ASN A 343 -21.92 -24.55 -22.75
CA ASN A 343 -22.88 -24.61 -23.85
C ASN A 343 -23.08 -23.25 -24.52
N LYS A 344 -23.15 -22.15 -23.76
CA LYS A 344 -23.25 -20.79 -24.34
C LYS A 344 -21.98 -20.38 -25.06
N VAL A 345 -20.79 -20.75 -24.54
CA VAL A 345 -19.51 -20.43 -25.19
C VAL A 345 -19.36 -21.21 -26.50
N GLU A 346 -19.63 -22.51 -26.49
CA GLU A 346 -19.46 -23.40 -27.65
C GLU A 346 -20.49 -23.12 -28.76
N ASN A 347 -21.74 -22.82 -28.39
CA ASN A 347 -22.82 -22.60 -29.36
C ASN A 347 -22.98 -21.12 -29.78
N HIS A 348 -22.08 -20.23 -29.34
CA HIS A 348 -22.15 -18.81 -29.69
C HIS A 348 -21.85 -18.56 -31.17
N LYS A 349 -22.84 -18.06 -31.92
CA LYS A 349 -22.74 -17.80 -33.37
C LYS A 349 -22.59 -16.32 -33.74
N GLY A 350 -22.22 -15.47 -32.78
CA GLY A 350 -22.05 -14.05 -33.02
C GLY A 350 -20.96 -13.74 -34.05
N LYS A 351 -21.15 -12.67 -34.82
CA LYS A 351 -20.17 -12.23 -35.83
C LYS A 351 -19.74 -10.79 -35.55
N ASN A 352 -18.44 -10.57 -35.54
CA ASN A 352 -17.89 -9.23 -35.48
C ASN A 352 -17.92 -8.61 -36.87
N THR A 353 -18.53 -7.44 -37.03
CA THR A 353 -18.61 -6.73 -38.30
C THR A 353 -18.15 -5.29 -38.14
N THR A 354 -17.57 -4.73 -39.21
CA THR A 354 -17.22 -3.31 -39.30
C THR A 354 -17.84 -2.76 -40.57
N SER A 355 -18.53 -1.64 -40.47
CA SER A 355 -19.14 -0.93 -41.60
C SER A 355 -18.73 0.54 -41.59
N LEU A 356 -18.59 1.11 -42.79
CA LEU A 356 -18.22 2.50 -43.03
C LEU A 356 -19.37 3.19 -43.77
N ASP A 357 -19.93 4.26 -43.18
CA ASP A 357 -20.93 5.11 -43.82
C ASP A 357 -20.38 6.53 -43.94
N VAL A 358 -20.37 7.07 -45.17
CA VAL A 358 -19.84 8.41 -45.46
C VAL A 358 -21.00 9.27 -45.98
N LYS A 359 -21.47 10.22 -45.15
CA LYS A 359 -22.59 11.11 -45.47
C LYS A 359 -22.24 12.56 -45.16
N ARG A 360 -22.34 13.45 -46.16
CA ARG A 360 -22.22 14.92 -46.01
C ARG A 360 -21.00 15.34 -45.16
N GLY A 361 -19.81 14.82 -45.48
CA GLY A 361 -18.56 15.14 -44.77
C GLY A 361 -18.41 14.49 -43.39
N LYS A 362 -19.36 13.65 -42.95
CA LYS A 362 -19.23 12.82 -41.75
C LYS A 362 -18.94 11.39 -42.14
N THR A 363 -17.85 10.86 -41.60
CA THR A 363 -17.48 9.45 -41.72
C THR A 363 -17.84 8.73 -40.43
N THR A 364 -18.71 7.73 -40.51
CA THR A 364 -19.13 6.92 -39.37
C THR A 364 -18.60 5.51 -39.55
N ILE A 365 -17.82 5.03 -38.57
CA ILE A 365 -17.40 3.63 -38.49
C ILE A 365 -18.24 2.95 -37.42
N THR A 366 -19.07 1.99 -37.82
CA THR A 366 -19.83 1.16 -36.87
C THR A 366 -19.14 -0.19 -36.72
N LYS A 367 -18.58 -0.44 -35.54
CA LYS A 367 -18.06 -1.75 -35.15
C LYS A 367 -19.12 -2.45 -34.31
N LYS A 368 -19.55 -3.63 -34.75
CA LYS A 368 -20.44 -4.51 -34.01
C LYS A 368 -19.63 -5.69 -33.51
N GLU A 369 -19.36 -5.72 -32.21
CA GLU A 369 -18.68 -6.85 -31.57
C GLU A 369 -19.74 -7.74 -30.93
N GLN A 370 -19.89 -8.96 -31.45
CA GLN A 370 -20.85 -9.94 -30.97
C GLN A 370 -20.08 -11.12 -30.39
N GLU A 371 -19.24 -10.86 -29.39
CA GLU A 371 -18.49 -11.87 -28.66
C GLU A 371 -19.37 -12.50 -27.57
N CYS A 372 -19.09 -13.75 -27.16
CA CYS A 372 -19.82 -14.36 -26.04
C CYS A 372 -19.45 -13.64 -24.74
N LYS A 373 -20.48 -13.16 -24.01
CA LYS A 373 -20.36 -12.45 -22.72
C LYS A 373 -20.89 -13.27 -21.55
N ALA A 374 -21.30 -14.52 -21.80
CA ALA A 374 -21.67 -15.46 -20.76
C ALA A 374 -20.54 -15.58 -19.73
N TRP A 375 -20.93 -15.72 -18.47
CA TRP A 375 -19.99 -15.94 -17.38
C TRP A 375 -20.63 -16.77 -16.26
N PHE A 376 -19.80 -17.48 -15.51
CA PHE A 376 -20.19 -18.32 -14.39
C PHE A 376 -19.60 -17.79 -13.08
N ARG A 377 -20.40 -17.80 -12.02
CA ARG A 377 -20.03 -17.27 -10.71
C ARG A 377 -19.50 -18.38 -9.80
N LEU A 378 -18.40 -18.10 -9.11
CA LEU A 378 -17.92 -18.88 -7.98
C LEU A 378 -17.63 -17.94 -6.80
N ASN A 379 -17.74 -18.41 -5.55
CA ASN A 379 -17.35 -17.62 -4.38
C ASN A 379 -15.95 -18.03 -3.89
N ILE A 380 -15.00 -17.09 -3.78
CA ILE A 380 -13.60 -17.40 -3.37
C ILE A 380 -13.55 -17.92 -1.92
N GLY A 381 -14.46 -17.45 -1.06
CA GLY A 381 -14.66 -17.94 0.30
C GLY A 381 -14.89 -19.45 0.33
N GLU A 382 -15.97 -19.87 -0.32
CA GLU A 382 -16.40 -21.26 -0.41
C GLU A 382 -15.39 -22.15 -1.15
N LEU A 383 -14.77 -21.62 -2.21
CA LEU A 383 -13.78 -22.35 -3.02
C LEU A 383 -12.53 -22.74 -2.23
N LEU A 384 -12.00 -21.85 -1.39
CA LEU A 384 -10.67 -22.02 -0.82
C LEU A 384 -10.47 -21.38 0.56
N ILE A 385 -10.93 -20.15 0.75
CA ILE A 385 -10.53 -19.39 1.95
C ILE A 385 -11.11 -20.00 3.22
N ASP A 386 -12.34 -20.49 3.20
CA ASP A 386 -12.97 -21.09 4.37
C ASP A 386 -12.26 -22.40 4.75
N ALA A 387 -11.85 -23.20 3.78
CA ALA A 387 -11.03 -24.40 4.00
C ALA A 387 -9.65 -24.06 4.59
N LEU A 388 -8.94 -23.07 4.04
CA LEU A 388 -7.64 -22.64 4.58
C LEU A 388 -7.75 -22.06 6.00
N LEU A 389 -8.83 -21.32 6.29
CA LEU A 389 -9.08 -20.78 7.62
C LEU A 389 -9.41 -21.89 8.62
N ALA A 390 -10.20 -22.88 8.23
CA ALA A 390 -10.50 -24.06 9.04
C ALA A 390 -9.22 -24.87 9.34
N GLU A 391 -8.41 -25.15 8.33
CA GLU A 391 -7.11 -25.82 8.50
C GLU A 391 -6.18 -25.03 9.41
N ARG A 392 -6.07 -23.72 9.20
CA ARG A 392 -5.28 -22.84 10.06
C ARG A 392 -5.77 -22.85 11.51
N GLY A 393 -7.09 -22.95 11.72
CA GLY A 393 -7.72 -23.02 13.04
C GLY A 393 -7.30 -24.23 13.87
N LYS A 394 -6.87 -25.32 13.23
CA LYS A 394 -6.32 -26.52 13.90
C LYS A 394 -4.96 -26.27 14.58
N TYR A 395 -4.31 -25.13 14.29
CA TYR A 395 -2.98 -24.79 14.78
C TYR A 395 -2.98 -23.44 15.54
N PRO A 396 -3.70 -23.31 16.67
CA PRO A 396 -3.86 -22.04 17.36
C PRO A 396 -2.58 -21.56 18.07
N ASN A 397 -1.73 -22.48 18.53
CA ASN A 397 -0.53 -22.11 19.27
C ASN A 397 0.62 -21.71 18.33
N LYS A 398 0.75 -20.41 18.08
CA LYS A 398 1.80 -19.84 17.22
C LYS A 398 3.22 -20.01 17.77
N LYS A 399 3.37 -20.31 19.07
CA LYS A 399 4.68 -20.48 19.73
C LYS A 399 5.14 -21.94 19.73
N ASP A 400 4.23 -22.88 19.45
CA ASP A 400 4.55 -24.29 19.40
C ASP A 400 5.44 -24.61 18.17
N PRO A 401 6.52 -25.40 18.31
CA PRO A 401 7.44 -25.71 17.22
C PRO A 401 6.82 -26.46 16.04
N VAL A 402 5.68 -27.13 16.24
CA VAL A 402 5.00 -27.94 15.23
C VAL A 402 3.79 -27.19 14.65
N GLN A 403 2.97 -26.57 15.51
CA GLN A 403 1.77 -25.85 15.10
C GLN A 403 2.10 -24.47 14.51
N GLY A 404 3.06 -23.75 15.10
CA GLY A 404 3.44 -22.41 14.67
C GLY A 404 3.80 -22.34 13.19
N PRO A 405 4.69 -23.20 12.68
CA PRO A 405 5.06 -23.21 11.27
C PRO A 405 3.89 -23.53 10.33
N ARG A 406 2.98 -24.44 10.72
CA ARG A 406 1.76 -24.73 9.95
C ARG A 406 0.80 -23.53 9.91
N ASN A 407 0.56 -22.88 11.05
CA ASN A 407 -0.28 -21.67 11.10
C ASN A 407 0.26 -20.57 10.18
N GLU A 408 1.58 -20.38 10.18
CA GLU A 408 2.24 -19.39 9.35
C GLU A 408 2.15 -19.71 7.86
N LEU A 409 2.31 -20.97 7.47
CA LEU A 409 2.21 -21.39 6.07
C LEU A 409 0.78 -21.19 5.53
N TYR A 410 -0.26 -21.58 6.26
CA TYR A 410 -1.64 -21.30 5.85
C TYR A 410 -1.94 -19.79 5.78
N LYS A 411 -1.45 -19.01 6.76
CA LYS A 411 -1.55 -17.54 6.72
C LYS A 411 -0.86 -16.96 5.48
N LEU A 412 0.30 -17.50 5.13
CA LEU A 412 1.06 -17.08 3.95
C LEU A 412 0.28 -17.37 2.67
N ILE A 413 -0.31 -18.56 2.52
CA ILE A 413 -1.14 -18.91 1.35
C ILE A 413 -2.33 -17.95 1.21
N ILE A 414 -3.08 -17.69 2.29
CA ILE A 414 -4.23 -16.78 2.28
C ILE A 414 -3.82 -15.37 1.82
N ASN A 415 -2.74 -14.83 2.37
CA ASN A 415 -2.27 -13.49 2.03
C ASN A 415 -1.70 -13.40 0.60
N THR A 416 -1.04 -14.47 0.15
CA THR A 416 -0.48 -14.54 -1.20
C THR A 416 -1.58 -14.66 -2.25
N LEU A 417 -2.68 -15.38 -1.99
CA LEU A 417 -3.79 -15.49 -2.95
C LEU A 417 -4.36 -14.11 -3.32
N TYR A 418 -4.49 -13.20 -2.34
CA TYR A 418 -4.85 -11.81 -2.62
C TYR A 418 -3.83 -11.16 -3.56
N GLY A 419 -2.54 -11.32 -3.26
CA GLY A 419 -1.43 -10.86 -4.10
C GLY A 419 -1.52 -11.37 -5.53
N ASP A 420 -1.90 -12.63 -5.72
CA ASP A 420 -2.05 -13.25 -7.04
C ASP A 420 -3.25 -12.66 -7.80
N MET A 421 -4.38 -12.41 -7.12
CA MET A 421 -5.56 -11.77 -7.71
C MET A 421 -5.26 -10.35 -8.22
N VAL A 422 -4.40 -9.62 -7.52
CA VAL A 422 -4.05 -8.23 -7.87
C VAL A 422 -2.77 -8.08 -8.70
N SER A 423 -2.06 -9.17 -8.95
CA SER A 423 -0.79 -9.15 -9.66
C SER A 423 -1.01 -9.20 -11.17
N PRO A 424 -0.26 -8.39 -11.95
CA PRO A 424 -0.37 -8.39 -13.40
C PRO A 424 0.30 -9.60 -14.07
N PHE A 425 0.87 -10.54 -13.30
CA PHE A 425 1.67 -11.66 -13.79
C PHE A 425 0.93 -13.00 -13.83
N PHE A 426 -0.22 -13.11 -13.17
CA PHE A 426 -0.97 -14.37 -13.10
C PHE A 426 -2.20 -14.38 -13.99
N ASP A 427 -2.48 -15.53 -14.60
CA ASP A 427 -3.62 -15.78 -15.49
C ASP A 427 -4.95 -15.96 -14.74
N ILE A 428 -4.88 -16.34 -13.46
CA ILE A 428 -5.99 -16.31 -12.50
C ILE A 428 -6.23 -14.91 -11.93
N GLY A 429 -5.34 -13.95 -12.21
CA GLY A 429 -5.49 -12.58 -11.75
C GLY A 429 -6.73 -11.94 -12.39
N ASN A 430 -7.50 -11.19 -11.63
CA ASN A 430 -8.67 -10.49 -12.15
C ASN A 430 -8.74 -9.08 -11.57
N VAL A 431 -8.55 -8.06 -12.42
CA VAL A 431 -8.47 -6.66 -11.97
C VAL A 431 -9.79 -6.15 -11.40
N ILE A 432 -10.93 -6.69 -11.84
CA ILE A 432 -12.25 -6.32 -11.33
C ILE A 432 -12.39 -6.87 -9.90
N VAL A 433 -12.09 -8.15 -9.71
CA VAL A 433 -12.07 -8.82 -8.40
C VAL A 433 -11.08 -8.11 -7.46
N GLY A 434 -9.86 -7.87 -7.93
CA GLY A 434 -8.81 -7.20 -7.17
C GLY A 434 -9.20 -5.80 -6.71
N ASN A 435 -9.76 -4.98 -7.59
CA ASN A 435 -10.24 -3.63 -7.24
C ASN A 435 -11.43 -3.66 -6.27
N ASN A 436 -12.32 -4.66 -6.34
CA ASN A 436 -13.44 -4.80 -5.40
C ASN A 436 -12.97 -5.24 -4.00
N ILE A 437 -11.98 -6.13 -3.91
CA ILE A 437 -11.34 -6.50 -2.63
C ILE A 437 -10.70 -5.26 -1.99
N THR A 438 -9.89 -4.51 -2.74
CA THR A 438 -9.21 -3.32 -2.20
C THR A 438 -10.17 -2.17 -1.94
N ALA A 439 -11.27 -2.05 -2.71
CA ALA A 439 -12.32 -1.06 -2.46
C ALA A 439 -13.01 -1.30 -1.11
N ARG A 440 -13.31 -2.54 -0.76
CA ARG A 440 -13.85 -2.89 0.58
C ARG A 440 -12.91 -2.50 1.70
N ALA A 441 -11.62 -2.82 1.57
CA ALA A 441 -10.62 -2.40 2.53
C ALA A 441 -10.53 -0.87 2.66
N ARG A 442 -10.48 -0.15 1.53
CA ARG A 442 -10.46 1.33 1.51
C ARG A 442 -11.70 1.96 2.13
N ALA A 443 -12.87 1.41 1.83
CA ALA A 443 -14.15 1.90 2.35
C ALA A 443 -14.22 1.68 3.87
N MET A 444 -13.89 0.49 4.36
CA MET A 444 -13.84 0.22 5.80
C MET A 444 -12.82 1.13 6.51
N ALA A 445 -11.62 1.29 5.93
CA ALA A 445 -10.61 2.19 6.46
C ALA A 445 -11.09 3.66 6.50
N TYR A 446 -11.89 4.08 5.51
CA TYR A 446 -12.54 5.40 5.53
C TYR A 446 -13.52 5.55 6.69
N TYR A 447 -14.46 4.61 6.86
CA TYR A 447 -15.43 4.69 7.96
C TYR A 447 -14.75 4.63 9.34
N MET A 448 -13.71 3.82 9.48
CA MET A 448 -12.86 3.76 10.67
C MET A 448 -12.17 5.11 10.93
N GLU A 449 -11.48 5.68 9.93
CA GLU A 449 -10.84 7.01 10.02
C GLU A 449 -11.83 8.08 10.48
N LYS A 450 -13.03 8.10 9.87
CA LYS A 450 -14.04 9.13 10.13
C LYS A 450 -14.71 8.95 11.48
N GLY A 451 -15.20 7.75 11.79
CA GLY A 451 -15.93 7.51 13.03
C GLY A 451 -15.06 7.64 14.28
N LEU A 452 -13.79 7.25 14.18
CA LEU A 452 -12.85 7.29 15.31
C LEU A 452 -12.07 8.61 15.41
N ASN A 453 -12.32 9.57 14.51
CA ASN A 453 -11.54 10.81 14.43
C ASN A 453 -10.02 10.52 14.29
N GLY A 454 -9.68 9.54 13.47
CA GLY A 454 -8.33 9.03 13.28
C GLY A 454 -7.33 10.09 12.81
N TYR A 455 -6.06 9.95 13.23
CA TYR A 455 -4.99 10.87 12.84
C TYR A 455 -4.45 10.58 11.44
N GLN A 456 -4.03 9.34 11.21
CA GLN A 456 -3.56 8.82 9.93
C GLN A 456 -4.19 7.47 9.66
N THR A 457 -4.48 7.18 8.39
CA THR A 457 -4.94 5.87 7.95
C THR A 457 -3.95 5.27 6.98
N ILE A 458 -3.54 4.04 7.25
CA ILE A 458 -2.53 3.32 6.48
C ILE A 458 -3.07 1.92 6.21
N THR A 459 -3.40 1.67 4.94
CA THR A 459 -4.03 0.47 4.41
C THR A 459 -5.33 0.12 5.12
N ASP A 460 -5.22 -0.58 6.24
CA ASP A 460 -6.24 -1.24 7.03
C ASP A 460 -6.21 -0.84 8.50
N GLY A 461 -5.30 0.07 8.88
CA GLY A 461 -5.09 0.51 10.26
C GLY A 461 -5.17 2.02 10.45
N CYS A 462 -5.46 2.44 11.68
CA CYS A 462 -5.52 3.83 12.10
C CYS A 462 -5.16 4.00 13.58
N ILE A 463 -4.44 5.07 13.91
CA ILE A 463 -4.26 5.50 15.31
C ILE A 463 -5.33 6.55 15.63
N PHE A 464 -6.02 6.38 16.75
CA PHE A 464 -7.03 7.31 17.24
C PHE A 464 -6.96 7.47 18.76
N ASP A 465 -7.64 8.49 19.27
CA ASP A 465 -7.73 8.82 20.70
C ASP A 465 -9.02 8.26 21.29
N LEU A 466 -8.90 7.42 22.32
CA LEU A 466 -10.05 6.73 22.95
C LEU A 466 -11.06 7.71 23.55
N ASN A 467 -10.64 8.93 23.87
CA ASN A 467 -11.48 9.97 24.46
C ASN A 467 -11.94 11.02 23.45
N ARG A 468 -11.69 10.80 22.14
CA ARG A 468 -12.03 11.79 21.09
C ARG A 468 -12.60 11.19 19.80
N ILE A 469 -13.58 10.31 19.92
CA ILE A 469 -14.33 9.76 18.78
C ILE A 469 -15.44 10.70 18.28
N ILE A 470 -15.87 10.54 17.03
CA ILE A 470 -16.94 11.34 16.44
C ILE A 470 -18.30 10.71 16.77
N THR A 471 -19.20 11.50 17.37
CA THR A 471 -20.60 11.11 17.59
C THR A 471 -21.53 12.21 17.08
N PRO A 472 -22.75 11.89 16.63
CA PRO A 472 -23.68 12.91 16.16
C PRO A 472 -24.20 13.76 17.35
N ARG A 473 -24.37 15.08 17.16
CA ARG A 473 -24.97 15.98 18.18
C ARG A 473 -26.48 15.83 18.27
N THR A 474 -27.10 15.42 17.17
CA THR A 474 -28.55 15.30 17.00
C THR A 474 -28.83 13.93 16.39
N ASN A 475 -30.08 13.50 16.31
CA ASN A 475 -30.47 12.27 15.61
C ASN A 475 -30.30 12.36 14.07
N ARG A 476 -29.58 13.37 13.56
CA ARG A 476 -29.28 13.51 12.14
C ARG A 476 -28.03 12.71 11.79
N ASN A 477 -28.10 12.00 10.68
CA ASN A 477 -26.95 11.27 10.13
C ASN A 477 -25.83 12.24 9.76
N LEU A 478 -24.61 11.86 10.10
CA LEU A 478 -23.41 12.57 9.65
C LEU A 478 -23.22 12.31 8.15
N THR A 479 -22.86 13.35 7.42
CA THR A 479 -22.62 13.27 5.99
C THR A 479 -21.12 13.21 5.70
N ALA A 480 -20.74 12.67 4.54
CA ALA A 480 -19.36 12.64 4.09
C ALA A 480 -18.75 14.05 4.10
N GLN A 481 -19.47 15.03 3.56
CA GLN A 481 -19.06 16.44 3.56
C GLN A 481 -18.80 16.99 4.98
N SER A 482 -19.66 16.69 5.95
CA SER A 482 -19.47 17.16 7.34
C SER A 482 -18.31 16.46 8.07
N LEU A 483 -17.88 15.29 7.56
CA LEU A 483 -16.77 14.53 8.10
C LEU A 483 -15.45 14.84 7.37
N THR A 484 -15.52 15.39 6.17
CA THR A 484 -14.37 15.91 5.44
C THR A 484 -13.83 17.14 6.19
N GLN A 485 -12.56 17.08 6.61
CA GLN A 485 -11.90 18.11 7.45
C GLN A 485 -12.55 18.31 8.84
N SER A 486 -13.04 17.23 9.47
CA SER A 486 -13.56 17.28 10.85
C SER A 486 -12.61 17.95 11.84
N TYR A 487 -11.28 17.85 11.63
CA TYR A 487 -10.24 18.49 12.44
C TYR A 487 -10.31 20.03 12.51
N LYS A 488 -11.04 20.69 11.58
CA LYS A 488 -11.24 22.14 11.58
C LYS A 488 -12.56 22.60 12.21
N GLN A 489 -13.51 21.69 12.45
CA GLN A 489 -14.93 22.04 12.61
C GLN A 489 -15.50 21.77 14.01
N GLU A 490 -14.68 21.69 15.07
CA GLU A 490 -15.17 21.19 16.39
C GLU A 490 -16.27 22.04 17.05
N LYS A 491 -16.28 23.37 16.86
CA LYS A 491 -17.20 24.27 17.57
C LYS A 491 -18.62 24.35 16.97
N ASP A 492 -18.74 24.37 15.64
CA ASP A 492 -20.01 24.61 14.93
C ASP A 492 -20.49 23.41 14.08
N SER A 493 -19.92 22.23 14.28
CA SER A 493 -20.27 21.03 13.51
C SER A 493 -21.54 20.34 14.01
N ILE A 494 -22.14 19.55 13.12
CA ILE A 494 -23.27 18.65 13.43
C ILE A 494 -22.86 17.41 14.26
N PHE A 495 -21.56 17.25 14.54
CA PHE A 495 -21.00 16.19 15.37
C PHE A 495 -20.38 16.77 16.64
N LYS A 496 -20.18 15.92 17.65
CA LYS A 496 -19.44 16.22 18.88
C LYS A 496 -18.33 15.19 19.06
N ILE A 497 -17.30 15.62 19.77
CA ILE A 497 -16.22 14.76 20.21
C ILE A 497 -16.63 14.14 21.55
N SER A 498 -16.63 12.81 21.60
CA SER A 498 -17.01 12.04 22.79
C SER A 498 -15.97 10.98 23.09
N THR A 499 -16.13 10.32 24.23
CA THR A 499 -15.35 9.17 24.67
C THR A 499 -15.89 7.87 24.07
N LEU A 500 -15.03 6.88 23.85
CA LEU A 500 -15.43 5.55 23.40
C LEU A 500 -16.21 4.79 24.49
N ALA A 501 -15.90 5.04 25.76
CA ALA A 501 -16.72 4.64 26.89
C ALA A 501 -17.88 5.63 27.05
N GLU A 502 -19.11 5.20 26.79
CA GLU A 502 -20.30 6.06 26.86
C GLU A 502 -20.40 6.76 28.22
N GLY A 503 -20.32 8.10 28.22
CA GLY A 503 -20.51 8.91 29.42
C GLY A 503 -19.37 8.93 30.43
N SER A 504 -18.24 8.26 30.17
CA SER A 504 -17.07 8.25 31.06
C SER A 504 -15.76 8.39 30.28
N THR A 505 -14.78 9.06 30.89
CA THR A 505 -13.40 9.11 30.35
C THR A 505 -12.76 7.74 30.50
N VAL A 506 -12.06 7.30 29.47
CA VAL A 506 -11.19 6.12 29.54
C VAL A 506 -9.85 6.56 30.11
N GLU A 507 -9.48 5.98 31.25
CA GLU A 507 -8.20 6.22 31.90
C GLU A 507 -7.25 5.05 31.65
N HIS A 508 -5.99 5.19 32.08
CA HIS A 508 -4.99 4.14 31.93
C HIS A 508 -4.02 4.07 33.11
N THR A 509 -3.46 2.89 33.31
CA THR A 509 -2.26 2.67 34.12
C THR A 509 -1.12 2.17 33.23
N LEU A 510 0.11 2.29 33.73
CA LEU A 510 1.30 1.76 33.08
C LEU A 510 1.81 0.55 33.87
N THR A 511 1.87 -0.59 33.20
CA THR A 511 2.34 -1.83 33.81
C THR A 511 3.68 -2.23 33.17
N GLU A 512 4.67 -2.52 34.01
CA GLU A 512 5.98 -3.03 33.57
C GLU A 512 5.97 -4.55 33.61
N ILE A 513 6.18 -5.17 32.45
CA ILE A 513 6.23 -6.63 32.32
C ILE A 513 7.64 -7.04 31.89
N PRO A 514 8.25 -8.07 32.51
CA PRO A 514 9.55 -8.56 32.09
C PRO A 514 9.59 -8.85 30.58
N ASP A 515 10.52 -8.21 29.85
CA ASP A 515 10.67 -8.44 28.41
C ASP A 515 11.37 -9.78 28.20
N LYS A 516 10.58 -10.81 27.90
CA LYS A 516 11.09 -12.16 27.61
C LYS A 516 11.91 -12.23 26.32
N LYS A 517 11.89 -11.21 25.45
CA LYS A 517 12.59 -11.20 24.15
C LYS A 517 13.94 -10.50 24.19
N LYS A 518 14.14 -9.54 25.10
CA LYS A 518 15.39 -8.77 25.21
C LYS A 518 15.80 -8.49 26.68
N PRO A 519 15.83 -9.51 27.55
CA PRO A 519 16.03 -9.29 28.99
C PRO A 519 17.37 -8.58 29.31
N GLU A 520 18.39 -8.75 28.46
CA GLU A 520 19.73 -8.16 28.66
C GLU A 520 19.81 -6.64 28.37
N TYR A 521 18.94 -6.11 27.50
CA TYR A 521 19.03 -4.71 27.02
C TYR A 521 17.81 -3.87 27.39
N LYS A 522 16.68 -4.52 27.65
CA LYS A 522 15.43 -3.90 28.03
C LYS A 522 14.70 -4.90 28.95
N PRO A 523 14.99 -4.90 30.27
CA PRO A 523 14.50 -5.96 31.17
C PRO A 523 12.98 -5.95 31.34
N PHE A 524 12.33 -4.80 31.11
CA PHE A 524 10.88 -4.64 31.18
C PHE A 524 10.35 -3.93 29.93
N THR A 525 9.12 -4.24 29.54
CA THR A 525 8.33 -3.49 28.55
C THR A 525 7.15 -2.84 29.25
N LYS A 526 6.96 -1.54 29.03
CA LYS A 526 5.80 -0.79 29.53
C LYS A 526 4.59 -0.99 28.64
N TRP A 527 3.47 -1.39 29.21
CA TRP A 527 2.19 -1.50 28.55
C TRP A 527 1.21 -0.51 29.15
N ALA A 528 0.33 0.06 28.31
CA ALA A 528 -0.82 0.82 28.79
C ALA A 528 -2.03 -0.11 28.93
N GLU A 529 -2.66 -0.07 30.09
CA GLU A 529 -3.82 -0.88 30.47
C GLU A 529 -4.99 0.04 30.84
N LEU A 530 -6.22 -0.33 30.48
CA LEU A 530 -7.37 0.56 30.63
C LEU A 530 -7.97 0.49 32.05
N ILE A 531 -8.42 1.64 32.53
CA ILE A 531 -9.25 1.76 33.74
C ILE A 531 -10.64 2.24 33.31
N LEU A 532 -11.67 1.43 33.58
CA LEU A 532 -13.06 1.71 33.22
C LEU A 532 -13.94 1.71 34.47
N THR A 533 -14.45 2.88 34.91
CA THR A 533 -15.40 2.98 36.04
C THR A 533 -14.98 2.08 37.21
N ASP A 534 -13.76 2.30 37.71
CA ASP A 534 -13.11 1.58 38.82
C ASP A 534 -12.73 0.11 38.58
N ASN A 535 -12.80 -0.39 37.34
CA ASN A 535 -12.29 -1.71 36.97
C ASN A 535 -11.04 -1.59 36.09
N GLU A 536 -9.92 -2.13 36.56
CA GLU A 536 -8.70 -2.28 35.77
C GLU A 536 -8.84 -3.49 34.84
N LEU A 537 -8.56 -3.28 33.56
CA LEU A 537 -8.46 -4.34 32.57
C LEU A 537 -6.99 -4.59 32.28
N ASP A 538 -6.56 -5.85 32.36
CA ASP A 538 -5.27 -6.25 31.81
C ASP A 538 -5.16 -5.90 30.31
N ASN A 539 -3.94 -5.97 29.78
CA ASN A 539 -3.70 -5.61 28.39
C ASN A 539 -4.54 -6.39 27.37
N GLU A 540 -4.72 -7.70 27.51
CA GLU A 540 -5.47 -8.50 26.54
C GLU A 540 -6.95 -8.10 26.54
N ARG A 541 -7.56 -7.98 27.72
CA ARG A 541 -8.94 -7.53 27.89
C ARG A 541 -9.14 -6.09 27.44
N SER A 542 -8.14 -5.23 27.64
CA SER A 542 -8.13 -3.85 27.15
C SER A 542 -8.20 -3.80 25.62
N LEU A 543 -7.36 -4.58 24.93
CA LEU A 543 -7.32 -4.62 23.47
C LEU A 543 -8.63 -5.18 22.87
N GLU A 544 -9.19 -6.22 23.49
CA GLU A 544 -10.48 -6.83 23.11
C GLU A 544 -11.65 -5.85 23.30
N TRP A 545 -11.69 -5.15 24.45
CA TRP A 545 -12.73 -4.16 24.74
C TRP A 545 -12.74 -3.04 23.70
N ILE A 546 -11.57 -2.50 23.33
CA ILE A 546 -11.46 -1.45 22.30
C ILE A 546 -12.01 -1.97 20.97
N ALA A 547 -11.60 -3.16 20.53
CA ALA A 547 -12.01 -3.72 19.24
C ALA A 547 -13.53 -3.93 19.15
N ALA A 548 -14.14 -4.43 20.23
CA ALA A 548 -15.59 -4.59 20.32
C ALA A 548 -16.32 -3.23 20.28
N ARG A 549 -15.88 -2.26 21.09
CA ARG A 549 -16.52 -0.93 21.14
C ARG A 549 -16.36 -0.14 19.84
N VAL A 550 -15.24 -0.29 19.13
CA VAL A 550 -15.06 0.29 17.80
C VAL A 550 -16.09 -0.28 16.82
N LYS A 551 -16.31 -1.60 16.83
CA LYS A 551 -17.31 -2.24 15.97
C LYS A 551 -18.72 -1.69 16.26
N ASP A 552 -19.12 -1.64 17.53
CA ASP A 552 -20.43 -1.14 17.93
C ASP A 552 -20.61 0.32 17.52
N HIS A 553 -19.61 1.15 17.81
CA HIS A 553 -19.61 2.58 17.47
C HIS A 553 -19.78 2.83 15.97
N LEU A 554 -18.99 2.15 15.13
CA LEU A 554 -19.04 2.32 13.68
C LEU A 554 -20.38 1.81 13.10
N SER A 555 -20.91 0.71 13.63
CA SER A 555 -22.21 0.16 13.20
C SER A 555 -23.34 1.11 13.54
N ASN A 556 -23.30 1.75 14.71
CA ASN A 556 -24.26 2.78 15.11
C ASN A 556 -24.13 4.07 14.29
N LEU A 557 -22.90 4.47 13.96
CA LEU A 557 -22.64 5.71 13.23
C LEU A 557 -23.01 5.59 11.73
N PHE A 558 -22.85 4.40 11.15
CA PHE A 558 -23.07 4.12 9.74
C PHE A 558 -23.93 2.86 9.50
N PRO A 559 -25.20 2.84 9.96
CA PRO A 559 -26.00 1.62 10.05
C PRO A 559 -26.40 0.98 8.70
N ASN A 560 -26.27 1.72 7.59
CA ASN A 560 -26.66 1.24 6.25
C ASN A 560 -25.46 0.90 5.36
N ILE A 561 -24.31 0.61 5.96
CA ILE A 561 -23.07 0.34 5.22
C ILE A 561 -22.69 -1.14 5.38
N SER A 562 -22.80 -1.92 4.30
CA SER A 562 -22.62 -3.38 4.40
C SER A 562 -21.18 -3.78 4.69
N VAL A 563 -20.19 -2.96 4.31
CA VAL A 563 -18.78 -3.29 4.54
C VAL A 563 -18.41 -3.35 6.02
N ILE A 564 -19.12 -2.61 6.88
CA ILE A 564 -18.90 -2.64 8.34
C ILE A 564 -19.25 -4.01 8.89
N GLU A 565 -20.29 -4.68 8.37
CA GLU A 565 -20.67 -6.03 8.79
C GLU A 565 -19.75 -7.14 8.30
N LYS A 566 -18.97 -6.88 7.25
CA LYS A 566 -18.04 -7.87 6.67
C LYS A 566 -16.71 -7.96 7.41
N PHE A 567 -16.43 -7.02 8.31
CA PHE A 567 -15.15 -6.91 8.99
C PHE A 567 -15.29 -6.88 10.52
N ASN A 568 -14.25 -7.42 11.17
CA ASN A 568 -13.99 -7.28 12.58
C ASN A 568 -12.70 -6.48 12.77
N PHE A 569 -12.44 -6.00 13.99
CA PHE A 569 -11.24 -5.24 14.31
C PHE A 569 -10.31 -6.00 15.25
N GLU A 570 -9.05 -5.61 15.25
CA GLU A 570 -8.05 -6.01 16.24
C GLU A 570 -7.27 -4.77 16.68
N THR A 571 -7.11 -4.60 18.00
CA THR A 571 -6.28 -3.53 18.55
C THR A 571 -4.87 -4.08 18.72
N LYS A 572 -3.88 -3.44 18.09
CA LYS A 572 -2.48 -3.88 18.14
C LYS A 572 -1.80 -3.52 19.44
N ASN A 573 -2.00 -2.27 19.88
CA ASN A 573 -1.41 -1.74 21.10
C ASN A 573 -2.15 -0.46 21.54
N ILE A 574 -1.89 -0.06 22.78
CA ILE A 574 -2.34 1.19 23.39
C ILE A 574 -1.11 2.06 23.65
N TYR A 575 -1.19 3.33 23.26
CA TYR A 575 -0.10 4.29 23.34
C TYR A 575 -0.51 5.50 24.18
N THR A 576 0.46 6.17 24.78
CA THR A 576 0.26 7.42 25.54
C THR A 576 0.73 8.65 24.76
N GLY A 577 1.43 8.43 23.64
CA GLY A 577 1.95 9.49 22.81
C GLY A 577 2.23 9.07 21.38
N VAL A 578 2.17 10.03 20.46
CA VAL A 578 2.48 9.84 19.04
C VAL A 578 2.98 11.14 18.42
N SER A 579 3.84 11.05 17.42
CA SER A 579 4.21 12.14 16.52
C SER A 579 4.03 11.72 15.07
N PHE A 580 3.75 12.68 14.19
CA PHE A 580 3.35 12.48 12.81
C PHE A 580 4.15 13.35 11.86
N HIS A 581 4.43 12.80 10.69
CA HIS A 581 5.00 13.50 9.55
C HIS A 581 4.46 12.87 8.25
N GLY A 582 4.27 13.67 7.20
CA GLY A 582 3.80 13.16 5.91
C GLY A 582 2.44 12.47 5.99
N ALA A 583 2.17 11.59 5.02
CA ALA A 583 0.93 10.82 4.94
C ALA A 583 0.89 9.58 5.87
N ALA A 584 2.05 9.03 6.21
CA ALA A 584 2.18 7.71 6.82
C ALA A 584 3.45 7.52 7.65
N ASP A 585 4.10 8.63 8.04
CA ASP A 585 5.24 8.58 8.94
C ASP A 585 4.79 8.94 10.35
N TYR A 586 5.17 8.11 11.31
CA TYR A 586 4.77 8.24 12.70
C TYR A 586 5.77 7.59 13.65
N LYS A 587 5.78 8.05 14.90
CA LYS A 587 6.47 7.42 16.01
C LYS A 587 5.53 7.37 17.22
N VAL A 588 5.58 6.31 18.02
CA VAL A 588 4.65 6.08 19.14
C VAL A 588 5.39 5.85 20.46
N TRP A 589 4.73 6.22 21.56
CA TRP A 589 5.22 6.17 22.93
C TRP A 589 4.27 5.45 23.88
N VAL A 590 4.82 4.78 24.88
CA VAL A 590 4.11 4.27 26.06
C VAL A 590 4.85 4.77 27.31
N GLY A 591 4.20 5.66 28.07
CA GLY A 591 4.88 6.52 29.03
C GLY A 591 5.99 7.32 28.33
N ASP A 592 7.21 7.22 28.87
CA ASP A 592 8.41 7.87 28.33
C ASP A 592 9.18 7.00 27.33
N GLU A 593 8.74 5.76 27.09
CA GLU A 593 9.43 4.82 26.21
C GLU A 593 8.89 4.87 24.78
N THR A 594 9.80 4.84 23.81
CA THR A 594 9.43 4.70 22.39
C THR A 594 9.27 3.23 22.01
N GLU A 595 8.18 2.90 21.33
CA GLU A 595 7.88 1.53 20.88
C GLU A 595 8.31 1.31 19.42
N ASN A 596 7.78 2.13 18.52
CA ASN A 596 7.96 1.96 17.07
C ASN A 596 8.09 3.31 16.36
N SER A 597 9.00 3.37 15.40
CA SER A 597 9.14 4.48 14.45
C SER A 597 9.03 3.96 13.02
N LYS A 598 8.20 4.60 12.21
CA LYS A 598 8.08 4.35 10.78
C LYS A 598 8.20 5.67 10.04
N MET A 599 9.24 5.82 9.25
CA MET A 599 9.40 6.91 8.29
C MET A 599 9.78 6.30 6.93
N ARG A 600 8.81 6.13 6.02
CA ARG A 600 8.89 5.14 4.91
C ARG A 600 10.00 5.40 3.90
N SER A 601 10.52 6.62 3.83
CA SER A 601 11.63 7.01 2.96
C SER A 601 13.01 6.84 3.61
N TYR A 602 13.08 6.43 4.89
CA TYR A 602 14.31 6.36 5.68
C TYR A 602 14.45 5.01 6.37
N ARG A 603 15.68 4.53 6.57
CA ARG A 603 15.93 3.31 7.34
C ARG A 603 16.03 3.69 8.81
N THR A 604 14.95 3.46 9.57
CA THR A 604 14.79 3.99 10.94
C THR A 604 15.73 3.37 11.98
N ARG A 605 16.35 2.22 11.69
CA ARG A 605 17.20 1.48 12.65
C ARG A 605 18.69 1.59 12.40
N GLU A 606 19.08 2.23 11.30
CA GLU A 606 20.49 2.39 10.97
C GLU A 606 21.06 3.61 11.68
N ILE A 607 22.33 3.48 12.03
CA ILE A 607 23.16 4.54 12.59
C ILE A 607 24.02 5.09 11.46
N TYR A 608 24.16 6.42 11.41
CA TYR A 608 24.93 7.10 10.38
C TYR A 608 25.95 8.05 10.99
N ASP A 609 27.06 8.22 10.27
CA ASP A 609 27.97 9.33 10.50
C ASP A 609 27.34 10.62 9.93
N ALA A 610 27.14 11.60 10.81
CA ALA A 610 26.77 12.96 10.43
C ALA A 610 28.01 13.82 10.26
N TYR A 611 27.97 14.71 9.26
CA TYR A 611 29.11 15.53 8.87
C TYR A 611 28.85 17.01 9.10
N ILE A 612 29.92 17.75 9.39
CA ILE A 612 29.97 19.21 9.37
C ILE A 612 31.08 19.67 8.42
N GLY A 613 30.85 20.79 7.73
CA GLY A 613 31.82 21.39 6.84
C GLY A 613 32.61 22.49 7.55
N THR A 614 33.94 22.39 7.56
CA THR A 614 34.87 23.44 7.99
C THR A 614 35.76 23.82 6.81
N GLY A 615 35.38 24.85 6.05
CA GLY A 615 36.04 25.17 4.78
C GLY A 615 35.71 24.15 3.69
N ASP A 616 36.74 23.56 3.08
CA ASP A 616 36.63 22.47 2.10
C ASP A 616 36.74 21.08 2.74
N ASP A 617 36.95 21.00 4.05
CA ASP A 617 37.07 19.75 4.79
C ASP A 617 35.75 19.29 5.40
N LEU A 618 35.58 17.96 5.43
CA LEU A 618 34.43 17.31 6.06
C LEU A 618 34.93 16.62 7.32
N GLN A 619 34.33 16.97 8.45
CA GLN A 619 34.60 16.32 9.72
C GLN A 619 33.34 15.58 10.18
N ILE A 620 33.53 14.42 10.79
CA ILE A 620 32.43 13.71 11.43
C ILE A 620 32.05 14.50 12.68
N ASN A 621 30.81 14.94 12.71
CA ASN A 621 30.21 15.66 13.83
C ASN A 621 29.62 14.69 14.86
N GLN A 622 29.04 13.57 14.40
CA GLN A 622 28.37 12.59 15.26
C GLN A 622 28.40 11.22 14.58
N HIS A 623 28.88 10.19 15.27
CA HIS A 623 28.92 8.82 14.76
C HIS A 623 27.58 8.06 14.89
N ASP A 624 26.77 8.43 15.87
CA ASP A 624 25.52 7.73 16.21
C ASP A 624 24.25 8.46 15.75
N TYR A 625 24.28 9.11 14.58
CA TYR A 625 23.17 9.95 14.13
C TYR A 625 22.03 9.13 13.53
N LYS A 626 20.82 9.33 14.05
CA LYS A 626 19.60 8.66 13.58
C LYS A 626 18.56 9.70 13.13
N PRO A 627 18.66 10.23 11.90
CA PRO A 627 17.92 11.41 11.46
C PRO A 627 16.41 11.29 11.68
N SER A 628 15.82 10.16 11.27
CA SER A 628 14.38 9.94 11.42
C SER A 628 13.94 9.76 12.88
N GLU A 629 14.77 9.11 13.71
CA GLU A 629 14.41 8.89 15.12
C GLU A 629 14.51 10.19 15.91
N GLU A 630 15.58 10.96 15.71
CA GLU A 630 15.80 12.25 16.35
C GLU A 630 14.72 13.27 15.94
N PHE A 631 14.45 13.42 14.64
CA PHE A 631 13.43 14.34 14.14
C PHE A 631 12.04 14.04 14.73
N MET A 632 11.60 12.78 14.67
CA MET A 632 10.28 12.39 15.19
C MET A 632 10.18 12.52 16.72
N THR A 633 11.29 12.33 17.45
CA THR A 633 11.33 12.60 18.89
C THR A 633 11.20 14.09 19.18
N GLN A 634 11.89 14.94 18.43
CA GLN A 634 11.81 16.39 18.62
C GLN A 634 10.41 16.92 18.31
N LEU A 635 9.74 16.39 17.27
CA LEU A 635 8.33 16.70 17.01
C LEU A 635 7.39 16.35 18.18
N TYR A 636 7.71 15.26 18.89
CA TYR A 636 6.95 14.86 20.07
C TYR A 636 7.22 15.76 21.27
N GLN A 637 8.47 16.11 21.51
CA GLN A 637 8.91 16.92 22.66
C GLN A 637 8.52 18.38 22.52
N ASP A 638 8.88 19.01 21.40
CA ASP A 638 8.59 20.40 21.12
C ASP A 638 8.57 20.66 19.60
N PRO A 639 7.40 20.60 18.95
CA PRO A 639 7.29 20.85 17.51
C PRO A 639 7.48 22.33 17.14
N TYR A 640 7.64 23.24 18.11
CA TYR A 640 7.92 24.65 17.85
C TYR A 640 9.42 24.96 17.80
N ASN A 641 10.28 24.08 18.33
CA ASN A 641 11.74 24.26 18.41
C ASN A 641 12.49 23.01 17.95
N VAL A 642 12.33 22.65 16.67
CA VAL A 642 12.96 21.46 16.09
C VAL A 642 14.36 21.79 15.56
N ALA A 643 15.38 21.10 16.06
CA ALA A 643 16.74 21.25 15.56
C ALA A 643 16.85 20.80 14.09
N ARG A 644 17.66 21.54 13.32
CA ARG A 644 17.82 21.33 11.88
C ARG A 644 18.57 20.05 11.57
N ALA A 645 18.15 19.34 10.53
CA ALA A 645 18.75 18.06 10.12
C ALA A 645 20.23 18.20 9.74
N LYS A 646 21.04 17.20 10.07
CA LYS A 646 22.46 17.13 9.69
C LYS A 646 22.65 16.37 8.37
N THR A 647 23.70 16.70 7.62
CA THR A 647 24.15 15.88 6.48
C THR A 647 24.69 14.56 6.99
N TYR A 648 24.32 13.45 6.37
CA TYR A 648 24.77 12.12 6.79
C TYR A 648 25.11 11.22 5.61
N GLU A 649 26.02 10.26 5.84
CA GLU A 649 26.39 9.25 4.85
C GLU A 649 25.42 8.07 4.90
N PHE A 650 24.80 7.76 3.75
CA PHE A 650 23.92 6.61 3.59
C PHE A 650 24.56 5.56 2.68
N LYS A 651 24.84 4.38 3.25
CA LYS A 651 25.43 3.24 2.54
C LYS A 651 24.34 2.30 2.00
N LYS A 652 24.48 1.87 0.75
CA LYS A 652 23.58 0.90 0.11
C LYS A 652 24.33 0.02 -0.88
N ILE A 653 23.76 -1.14 -1.20
CA ILE A 653 24.22 -1.97 -2.30
C ILE A 653 23.80 -1.31 -3.63
N LEU A 654 24.75 -1.16 -4.55
CA LEU A 654 24.48 -0.73 -5.91
C LEU A 654 23.76 -1.86 -6.67
N LYS A 655 22.47 -1.68 -6.92
CA LYS A 655 21.66 -2.67 -7.64
C LYS A 655 21.92 -2.59 -9.15
N ILE A 656 21.78 -3.71 -9.86
CA ILE A 656 21.86 -3.79 -11.33
C ILE A 656 20.90 -2.79 -11.99
N ALA A 657 19.66 -2.72 -11.51
CA ALA A 657 18.65 -1.78 -11.99
C ALA A 657 19.08 -0.31 -11.87
N GLU A 658 19.68 0.06 -10.73
CA GLU A 658 20.17 1.41 -10.49
C GLU A 658 21.38 1.75 -11.36
N TYR A 659 22.27 0.78 -11.53
CA TYR A 659 23.42 0.88 -12.43
C TYR A 659 22.96 1.12 -13.86
N ALA A 660 22.06 0.28 -14.39
CA ALA A 660 21.53 0.42 -15.74
C ALA A 660 20.76 1.73 -15.95
N LYS A 661 20.00 2.20 -14.95
CA LYS A 661 19.26 3.47 -15.03
C LYS A 661 20.19 4.68 -15.13
N ASN A 662 21.37 4.63 -14.51
CA ASN A 662 22.33 5.73 -14.49
C ASN A 662 23.67 5.29 -15.10
N GLU A 663 23.60 4.51 -16.18
CA GLU A 663 24.77 3.85 -16.78
C GLU A 663 25.86 4.86 -17.10
N GLU A 664 25.52 6.02 -17.66
CA GLU A 664 26.45 7.10 -17.97
C GLU A 664 27.29 7.54 -16.75
N SER A 665 26.69 7.55 -15.56
CA SER A 665 27.38 7.93 -14.32
C SER A 665 28.21 6.79 -13.73
N TRP A 666 27.74 5.53 -13.87
CA TRP A 666 28.38 4.39 -13.22
C TRP A 666 29.41 3.66 -14.08
N VAL A 667 29.30 3.73 -15.41
CA VAL A 667 30.19 2.99 -16.33
C VAL A 667 31.65 3.43 -16.18
N HIS A 668 31.85 4.73 -15.94
CA HIS A 668 33.17 5.34 -15.69
C HIS A 668 33.60 5.25 -14.22
N SER A 669 32.70 4.81 -13.35
CA SER A 669 32.99 4.69 -11.92
C SER A 669 33.79 3.43 -11.60
N THR A 670 34.44 3.42 -10.44
CA THR A 670 35.08 2.22 -9.90
C THR A 670 34.08 1.22 -9.30
N ALA A 671 32.83 1.64 -9.05
CA ALA A 671 31.80 0.81 -8.46
C ALA A 671 31.09 -0.05 -9.51
N ARG A 672 30.77 -1.29 -9.15
CA ARG A 672 30.04 -2.27 -9.95
C ARG A 672 28.76 -2.71 -9.24
N PRO A 673 27.77 -3.25 -9.97
CA PRO A 673 26.60 -3.85 -9.33
C PRO A 673 27.02 -4.88 -8.28
N GLY A 674 26.44 -4.78 -7.07
CA GLY A 674 26.82 -5.58 -5.90
C GLY A 674 27.69 -4.84 -4.89
N ASP A 675 28.41 -3.81 -5.30
CA ASP A 675 29.28 -3.04 -4.39
C ASP A 675 28.46 -2.23 -3.38
N THR A 676 29.04 -2.03 -2.19
CA THR A 676 28.51 -1.04 -1.24
C THR A 676 28.94 0.34 -1.68
N VAL A 677 27.96 1.17 -2.02
CA VAL A 677 28.14 2.57 -2.40
C VAL A 677 27.53 3.48 -1.36
N SER A 678 28.23 4.58 -1.09
CA SER A 678 27.75 5.64 -0.23
C SER A 678 26.94 6.66 -1.03
N SER A 679 26.10 7.43 -0.33
CA SER A 679 25.39 8.59 -0.85
C SER A 679 25.19 9.58 0.29
N MET A 680 25.46 10.86 0.05
CA MET A 680 25.28 11.90 1.06
C MET A 680 23.85 12.42 1.02
N ARG A 681 23.19 12.45 2.18
CA ARG A 681 21.76 12.78 2.31
C ARG A 681 21.51 13.82 3.38
N LEU A 682 20.33 14.42 3.28
CA LEU A 682 19.74 15.33 4.25
C LEU A 682 18.27 14.96 4.43
N LEU A 683 17.80 14.91 5.67
CA LEU A 683 16.39 14.62 5.95
C LEU A 683 15.52 15.78 5.46
N LYS A 684 14.45 15.46 4.74
CA LYS A 684 13.44 16.42 4.29
C LYS A 684 12.46 16.69 5.43
N GLU A 685 12.58 17.85 6.07
CA GLU A 685 11.78 18.25 7.23
C GLU A 685 10.32 18.56 6.86
N CYS A 686 10.05 19.07 5.65
CA CYS A 686 8.70 19.30 5.13
C CYS A 686 8.25 18.26 4.07
N SER A 687 7.04 17.72 4.23
CA SER A 687 6.43 16.78 3.29
C SER A 687 5.06 17.24 2.79
N LEU A 688 4.92 17.38 1.46
CA LEU A 688 3.63 17.71 0.83
C LEU A 688 2.66 16.53 0.79
N SER A 689 3.10 15.31 1.13
CA SER A 689 2.20 14.15 1.23
C SER A 689 1.27 14.26 2.45
N GLN A 690 1.63 15.10 3.42
CA GLN A 690 0.81 15.38 4.60
C GLN A 690 -0.52 16.05 4.25
N PHE A 691 -0.54 16.92 3.24
CA PHE A 691 -1.68 17.78 2.96
C PHE A 691 -2.60 17.20 1.87
N THR A 692 -3.89 17.55 1.98
CA THR A 692 -4.89 17.26 0.94
C THR A 692 -5.14 18.52 0.11
N PHE A 693 -4.78 18.47 -1.17
CA PHE A 693 -4.93 19.58 -2.11
C PHE A 693 -6.36 19.66 -2.66
N LEU A 694 -6.77 20.83 -3.15
CA LEU A 694 -8.08 21.00 -3.79
C LEU A 694 -8.16 20.26 -5.12
N ASN A 695 -7.10 20.32 -5.93
CA ASN A 695 -7.02 19.69 -7.25
C ASN A 695 -5.58 19.34 -7.65
N HIS A 696 -5.44 18.62 -8.77
CA HIS A 696 -4.14 18.19 -9.28
C HIS A 696 -3.22 19.35 -9.68
N ASP A 697 -3.76 20.39 -10.33
CA ASP A 697 -2.96 21.53 -10.79
C ASP A 697 -2.36 22.30 -9.62
N GLN A 698 -3.11 22.45 -8.53
CA GLN A 698 -2.62 23.00 -7.26
C GLN A 698 -1.47 22.16 -6.72
N TYR A 699 -1.62 20.84 -6.67
CA TYR A 699 -0.54 19.95 -6.22
C TYR A 699 0.73 20.10 -7.08
N LEU A 700 0.61 20.06 -8.41
CA LEU A 700 1.77 20.19 -9.30
C LEU A 700 2.49 21.53 -9.13
N SER A 701 1.73 22.61 -8.95
CA SER A 701 2.29 23.94 -8.73
C SER A 701 3.10 24.01 -7.44
N TRP A 702 2.57 23.47 -6.33
CA TRP A 702 3.28 23.36 -5.06
C TRP A 702 4.49 22.42 -5.13
N ASP A 703 4.36 21.26 -5.77
CA ASP A 703 5.46 20.31 -5.90
C ASP A 703 6.62 20.86 -6.74
N LYS A 704 6.29 21.59 -7.82
CA LYS A 704 7.28 22.32 -8.63
C LYS A 704 7.97 23.41 -7.82
N GLU A 705 7.22 24.20 -7.05
CA GLU A 705 7.80 25.22 -6.17
C GLU A 705 8.73 24.59 -5.13
N LYS A 706 8.27 23.56 -4.42
CA LYS A 706 9.07 22.80 -3.46
C LYS A 706 10.36 22.29 -4.07
N THR A 707 10.28 21.61 -5.21
CA THR A 707 11.46 21.03 -5.89
C THR A 707 12.45 22.13 -6.28
N ARG A 708 11.96 23.26 -6.80
CA ARG A 708 12.80 24.43 -7.11
C ARG A 708 13.52 24.97 -5.87
N LEU A 709 12.84 25.07 -4.73
CA LEU A 709 13.44 25.55 -3.47
C LEU A 709 14.50 24.57 -2.96
N GLN A 710 14.19 23.27 -2.97
CA GLN A 710 15.11 22.22 -2.52
C GLN A 710 16.40 22.21 -3.34
N ASN A 711 16.28 22.30 -4.66
CA ASN A 711 17.44 22.33 -5.55
C ASN A 711 18.29 23.59 -5.38
N LYS A 712 17.69 24.71 -4.96
CA LYS A 712 18.40 25.98 -4.80
C LYS A 712 19.06 26.13 -3.42
N THR A 713 18.36 25.68 -2.36
CA THR A 713 18.69 26.06 -0.97
C THR A 713 18.92 24.86 -0.05
N GLY A 714 18.68 23.64 -0.51
CA GLY A 714 18.73 22.43 0.33
C GLY A 714 17.51 22.22 1.21
N GLN A 715 16.57 23.16 1.25
CA GLN A 715 15.30 23.08 1.98
C GLN A 715 14.14 23.57 1.11
N SER A 716 12.92 23.38 1.58
CA SER A 716 11.69 23.85 0.94
C SER A 716 11.11 25.06 1.70
N TYR A 717 9.97 24.88 2.37
CA TYR A 717 9.26 25.94 3.08
C TYR A 717 9.83 26.25 4.46
N GLU A 718 10.75 25.44 4.95
CA GLU A 718 11.35 25.54 6.28
C GLU A 718 12.00 26.92 6.51
N SER A 719 12.61 27.52 5.48
CA SER A 719 13.30 28.82 5.56
C SER A 719 12.46 29.98 6.11
N TRP A 720 11.13 29.90 6.05
CA TRP A 720 10.23 30.95 6.56
C TRP A 720 9.76 30.74 7.99
N PHE A 721 10.10 29.62 8.60
CA PHE A 721 9.62 29.21 9.91
C PHE A 721 10.80 28.91 10.84
N ILE A 722 11.92 29.60 10.63
CA ILE A 722 13.10 29.48 11.48
C ILE A 722 12.98 30.49 12.61
N ASN A 723 13.12 30.01 13.84
CA ASN A 723 13.17 30.84 15.04
C ASN A 723 14.49 31.62 15.10
N GLU A 724 14.57 32.62 15.98
CA GLU A 724 15.78 33.45 16.14
C GLU A 724 17.02 32.62 16.54
N ASP A 725 16.83 31.48 17.19
CA ASP A 725 17.88 30.55 17.60
C ASP A 725 18.32 29.56 16.50
N GLY A 726 17.72 29.63 15.31
CA GLY A 726 18.01 28.76 14.18
C GLY A 726 17.23 27.43 14.16
N THR A 727 16.39 27.16 15.16
CA THR A 727 15.49 26.00 15.17
C THR A 727 14.28 26.20 14.24
N LEU A 728 13.63 25.11 13.84
CA LEU A 728 12.44 25.11 12.99
C LEU A 728 11.17 25.07 13.83
N ASN A 729 10.29 26.04 13.60
CA ASN A 729 8.92 26.03 14.08
C ASN A 729 8.05 25.19 13.14
N TYR A 730 8.14 23.87 13.31
CA TYR A 730 7.46 22.91 12.45
C TYR A 730 5.94 23.02 12.56
N GLN A 731 5.40 23.23 13.76
CA GLN A 731 3.96 23.37 13.99
C GLN A 731 3.39 24.57 13.23
N LEU A 732 4.00 25.76 13.35
CA LEU A 732 3.57 26.95 12.62
C LEU A 732 3.65 26.73 11.10
N MET A 733 4.70 26.04 10.62
CA MET A 733 4.85 25.72 9.20
C MET A 733 3.66 24.89 8.71
N ILE A 734 3.36 23.75 9.33
CA ILE A 734 2.31 22.85 8.81
C ILE A 734 0.91 23.48 8.88
N GLU A 735 0.62 24.29 9.91
CA GLU A 735 -0.63 25.06 10.01
C GLU A 735 -0.76 26.09 8.90
N THR A 736 0.31 26.85 8.64
CA THR A 736 0.33 27.88 7.61
C THR A 736 0.19 27.26 6.21
N LEU A 737 0.89 26.15 5.93
CA LEU A 737 0.80 25.45 4.65
C LEU A 737 -0.60 24.84 4.44
N ASP A 738 -1.18 24.19 5.45
CA ASP A 738 -2.54 23.63 5.34
C ASP A 738 -3.58 24.74 5.11
N GLN A 739 -3.47 25.87 5.82
CA GLN A 739 -4.35 27.02 5.60
C GLN A 739 -4.22 27.56 4.17
N ALA A 740 -3.00 27.73 3.67
CA ALA A 740 -2.74 28.20 2.31
C ALA A 740 -3.34 27.27 1.25
N ILE A 741 -3.06 25.97 1.36
CA ILE A 741 -3.56 24.94 0.43
C ILE A 741 -5.08 24.90 0.45
N THR A 742 -5.69 24.84 1.64
CA THR A 742 -7.16 24.75 1.76
C THR A 742 -7.88 26.04 1.36
N SER A 743 -7.21 27.19 1.42
CA SER A 743 -7.71 28.46 0.86
C SER A 743 -7.58 28.58 -0.66
N GLY A 744 -7.04 27.56 -1.33
CA GLY A 744 -6.96 27.49 -2.80
C GLY A 744 -5.76 28.21 -3.42
N LYS A 745 -4.72 28.52 -2.64
CA LYS A 745 -3.47 29.09 -3.18
C LYS A 745 -2.74 28.08 -4.06
N MET A 746 -2.27 28.52 -5.23
CA MET A 746 -1.55 27.64 -6.17
C MET A 746 -0.08 27.49 -5.80
N THR A 747 0.47 28.40 -5.00
CA THR A 747 1.84 28.33 -4.47
C THR A 747 1.87 28.92 -3.07
N PHE A 748 2.92 28.63 -2.30
CA PHE A 748 3.10 29.29 -1.01
C PHE A 748 3.41 30.78 -1.18
N ALA A 749 4.14 31.15 -2.24
CA ALA A 749 4.45 32.55 -2.56
C ALA A 749 3.21 33.46 -2.66
N GLU A 750 2.06 32.95 -3.11
CA GLU A 750 0.80 33.70 -3.20
C GLU A 750 0.17 34.10 -1.85
N THR A 751 0.59 33.46 -0.76
CA THR A 751 0.13 33.82 0.60
C THR A 751 0.77 35.11 1.09
N ARG A 752 1.90 35.50 0.48
CA ARG A 752 2.69 36.63 0.91
C ARG A 752 2.10 37.89 0.30
N LYS A 753 1.87 38.93 1.13
CA LYS A 753 1.49 40.26 0.64
C LYS A 753 2.50 40.65 -0.42
N ALA A 754 2.03 40.85 -1.66
CA ALA A 754 2.85 41.12 -2.82
C ALA A 754 3.77 42.34 -2.58
N ASN A 755 4.97 42.11 -2.06
CA ASN A 755 6.01 43.12 -2.08
C ASN A 755 6.58 43.09 -3.50
N LYS A 756 5.85 43.70 -4.44
CA LYS A 756 6.14 43.75 -5.89
C LYS A 756 7.56 44.26 -6.23
N LYS A 757 8.34 44.69 -5.24
CA LYS A 757 9.70 45.23 -5.37
C LYS A 757 10.80 44.33 -4.79
N ASN A 758 10.48 43.24 -4.09
CA ASN A 758 11.48 42.31 -3.56
C ASN A 758 11.45 41.00 -4.36
N HIS A 759 12.56 40.69 -5.03
CA HIS A 759 12.75 39.36 -5.58
C HIS A 759 12.67 38.36 -4.42
N LEU A 760 11.70 37.45 -4.45
CA LEU A 760 11.57 36.35 -3.48
C LEU A 760 12.91 35.64 -3.22
N SER A 761 13.80 35.61 -4.22
CA SER A 761 15.16 35.08 -4.12
C SER A 761 16.01 35.66 -2.97
N ARG A 762 15.67 36.85 -2.46
CA ARG A 762 16.36 37.55 -1.37
C ARG A 762 15.83 37.17 0.02
N GLU A 763 14.71 36.45 0.11
CA GLU A 763 14.10 36.03 1.37
C GLU A 763 14.47 34.59 1.77
N TYR A 764 15.23 33.86 0.93
CA TYR A 764 15.57 32.46 1.23
C TYR A 764 16.95 32.34 1.86
N GLU A 765 16.97 31.68 3.00
CA GLU A 765 18.21 31.19 3.59
C GLU A 765 18.49 29.76 3.11
N ASN A 766 19.77 29.42 2.98
CA ASN A 766 20.16 28.05 2.71
C ASN A 766 19.94 27.21 3.97
N HIS A 767 19.60 25.93 3.80
CA HIS A 767 19.62 25.01 4.93
C HIS A 767 21.04 25.00 5.53
N PRO A 768 21.20 25.06 6.87
CA PRO A 768 22.52 25.19 7.50
C PRO A 768 23.51 24.09 7.08
N ALA A 769 23.03 22.85 6.94
CA ALA A 769 23.82 21.72 6.44
C ALA A 769 23.97 21.62 4.90
N TYR A 770 23.39 22.54 4.10
CA TYR A 770 23.36 22.37 2.64
C TYR A 770 24.73 22.50 1.98
N LYS A 771 25.56 23.43 2.45
CA LYS A 771 26.94 23.57 1.96
C LYS A 771 27.74 22.30 2.22
N THR A 772 27.60 21.73 3.42
CA THR A 772 28.20 20.45 3.80
C THR A 772 27.74 19.33 2.87
N LEU A 773 26.43 19.24 2.59
CA LEU A 773 25.88 18.26 1.64
C LEU A 773 26.52 18.39 0.25
N GLN A 774 26.60 19.60 -0.29
CA GLN A 774 27.19 19.83 -1.62
C GLN A 774 28.67 19.46 -1.67
N THR A 775 29.46 19.85 -0.66
CA THR A 775 30.87 19.48 -0.55
C THR A 775 31.04 17.96 -0.45
N ALA A 776 30.20 17.31 0.37
CA ALA A 776 30.23 15.85 0.56
C ALA A 776 29.85 15.08 -0.70
N GLN A 777 28.84 15.55 -1.45
CA GLN A 777 28.46 14.96 -2.73
C GLN A 777 29.59 15.06 -3.76
N ARG A 778 30.23 16.24 -3.89
CA ARG A 778 31.36 16.41 -4.82
C ARG A 778 32.54 15.50 -4.48
N LYS A 779 32.90 15.38 -3.19
CA LYS A 779 33.98 14.47 -2.76
C LYS A 779 33.63 13.01 -3.05
N LEU A 780 32.38 12.63 -2.88
CA LEU A 780 31.89 11.29 -3.17
C LEU A 780 31.90 10.98 -4.67
N ASP A 781 31.47 11.93 -5.51
CA ASP A 781 31.49 11.79 -6.96
C ASP A 781 32.93 11.69 -7.48
N ALA A 782 33.86 12.46 -6.91
CA ALA A 782 35.29 12.34 -7.19
C ALA A 782 35.87 10.98 -6.74
N HIS A 783 35.49 10.49 -5.56
CA HIS A 783 35.91 9.18 -5.04
C HIS A 783 35.47 8.04 -5.97
N TYR A 784 34.23 8.09 -6.45
CA TYR A 784 33.70 7.10 -7.39
C TYR A 784 34.07 7.37 -8.85
N ARG A 785 34.67 8.51 -9.19
CA ARG A 785 34.94 8.95 -10.58
C ARG A 785 33.67 9.04 -11.45
N ARG A 786 32.60 9.65 -10.92
CA ARG A 786 31.30 9.84 -11.60
C ARG A 786 31.20 11.12 -12.45
N CYS A 787 32.31 11.85 -12.62
CA CYS A 787 32.36 13.14 -13.32
C CYS A 787 32.51 12.98 -14.83
#